data_AF-A0A8S1EME1-F1
#
_entry.id   AF-A0A8S1EME1-F1
#
_cell.length_a   1.000
_cell.length_b   1.000
_cell.length_c   1.000
_cell.angle_alpha   90.00
_cell.angle_beta   90.00
_cell.angle_gamma   90.00
#
_symmetry.space_group_name_H-M   'P 1'
#
loop_
_entity.id
_entity.type
_entity.pdbx_description
1 polymer ?
#
loop_
_entity_poly.entity_id
_entity_poly.type
_entity_poly.pdbx_seq_one_letter_code
_entity_poly.pdbx_strand_id
1 'polypeptide(L)'
;MLRRWCTCRHYSSSPSTSYFSHNELRQTFVDYFARNGHKIVKSASLKPNEADESVLFTNAGMNQFKPIILNGEKPQKLANIQKCIRAGGKHNDLDDVGKDFHHHTFFEMMGNWSFNNAYSKEDACEFAWKFLCETLKIPQDRLYVSYFAGSSGLAPDLECRRIWTKLGVAENRILPFSGENFWEMGASGPCGPSTEIHFDRIGSRNAENLVNRHDSVVEIWNIVFMDKLRTSTGEIKSLGRSHIDTGMGLERILAVCQGKSSNFDTDVFSPIIAKICELSKMKYLGELNRREDQAIRLVADHIRAVAFAISDRIVPDQVDAGFVVRKMLRRMFIESSEHLGFERGQLEHLVPIVVDTMKFAYPELEDSQQSIIAHISKEDHQFWTTVDKAKKIFFRIVENTKGDTISGIDAFTLFDAHGLPLSITEELARNAGKRVDQIAFEYHRNEARKISKNASKFTLKLDSREFPTHSDRCKYDYRIQTDGKYVFPKISTRILAMFDSAGKPTTKLSSAAAAGSILVENCQFYAEQGGQASDYGILKAHGKPIFVVESARKNHDGKLSVLYGKCVESLEIGEIVEQNIDEGRRCGLMRSHSATHLLNYALKRFNMSNGQKGSSVESDRLRFDYGTRIEWDKSKLADVERFVQNCIESARRAEFEEFDIDEARRIPMIADEMKADRIVGERIRVVRLGDDEDCIECCAGTHVLNTKSIEDFAILAEKSMGRNLRRIFAVTGEEARKCWRYVENLKQLEAIHKNDIDWRIVPISQMAEINSIVKRKKKMKS
;
A
#
# COMPACT_ATOMS: atom_id res chain seq x y z
N MET A 1 33.43 44.62 27.37
CA MET A 1 34.72 43.99 26.99
C MET A 1 34.82 42.64 27.69
N LEU A 2 34.45 41.55 27.03
CA LEU A 2 34.54 40.19 27.58
C LEU A 2 35.26 39.31 26.55
N ARG A 3 36.41 38.78 26.97
CA ARG A 3 37.35 37.98 26.17
C ARG A 3 36.73 36.61 25.85
N ARG A 4 36.66 36.29 24.55
CA ARG A 4 36.36 34.95 24.02
C ARG A 4 37.48 33.98 24.40
N TRP A 5 37.12 32.88 25.05
CA TRP A 5 37.96 31.69 25.15
C TRP A 5 37.77 30.84 23.88
N CYS A 6 38.76 30.85 22.99
CA CYS A 6 38.90 29.84 21.96
C CYS A 6 39.39 28.54 22.61
N THR A 7 38.61 27.47 22.54
CA THR A 7 39.08 26.11 22.82
C THR A 7 39.33 25.41 21.49
N CYS A 8 40.59 25.38 21.06
CA CYS A 8 41.05 24.46 20.02
C CYS A 8 41.01 23.04 20.60
N ARG A 9 40.08 22.20 20.13
CA ARG A 9 40.15 20.76 20.35
C ARG A 9 41.15 20.15 19.37
N HIS A 10 42.31 19.75 19.87
CA HIS A 10 43.17 18.80 19.18
C HIS A 10 42.48 17.44 19.17
N TYR A 11 42.12 16.94 17.99
CA TYR A 11 41.76 15.54 17.79
C TYR A 11 43.04 14.72 17.95
N SER A 12 43.12 13.97 19.06
CA SER A 12 44.12 12.92 19.23
C SER A 12 43.87 11.83 18.19
N SER A 13 44.93 11.41 17.49
CA SER A 13 44.94 10.31 16.52
C SER A 13 44.20 9.08 17.05
N SER A 14 43.07 8.74 16.43
CA SER A 14 42.30 7.54 16.75
C SER A 14 43.06 6.28 16.34
N PRO A 15 42.92 5.15 17.08
CA PRO A 15 43.49 3.86 16.70
C PRO A 15 42.96 3.43 15.33
N SER A 16 43.80 2.72 14.57
CA SER A 16 43.57 2.30 13.18
C SER A 16 42.25 1.56 12.97
N THR A 17 41.19 2.27 12.57
CA THR A 17 40.04 1.65 11.91
C THR A 17 40.51 1.20 10.53
N SER A 18 40.44 -0.11 10.26
CA SER A 18 40.69 -0.65 8.92
C SER A 18 39.65 -0.06 7.98
N TYR A 19 40.11 0.76 7.03
CA TYR A 19 39.25 1.35 6.02
C TYR A 19 38.77 0.24 5.08
N PHE A 20 37.53 -0.20 5.26
CA PHE A 20 36.85 -1.07 4.31
C PHE A 20 36.02 -0.20 3.37
N SER A 21 36.24 -0.36 2.07
CA SER A 21 35.24 0.04 1.09
C SER A 21 33.97 -0.81 1.25
N HIS A 22 32.85 -0.31 0.76
CA HIS A 22 31.59 -1.05 0.74
C HIS A 22 31.72 -2.43 0.08
N ASN A 23 32.51 -2.57 -0.99
CA ASN A 23 32.74 -3.86 -1.66
C ASN A 23 33.63 -4.81 -0.84
N GLU A 24 34.71 -4.30 -0.24
CA GLU A 24 35.58 -5.12 0.63
C GLU A 24 34.83 -5.60 1.86
N LEU A 25 33.96 -4.77 2.44
CA LEU A 25 33.13 -5.16 3.58
C LEU A 25 32.15 -6.27 3.21
N ARG A 26 31.46 -6.16 2.06
CA ARG A 26 30.56 -7.23 1.56
C ARG A 26 31.33 -8.55 1.38
N GLN A 27 32.48 -8.50 0.72
CA GLN A 27 33.29 -9.70 0.48
C GLN A 27 33.82 -10.29 1.79
N THR A 28 34.26 -9.45 2.72
CA THR A 28 34.75 -9.86 4.04
C THR A 28 33.67 -10.60 4.83
N PHE A 29 32.42 -10.12 4.80
CA PHE A 29 31.28 -10.79 5.42
C PHE A 29 31.02 -12.16 4.79
N VAL A 30 30.92 -12.22 3.46
CA VAL A 30 30.66 -13.45 2.72
C VAL A 30 31.75 -14.50 2.97
N ASP A 31 33.02 -14.10 2.88
CA ASP A 31 34.18 -14.97 3.10
C ASP A 31 34.22 -15.49 4.54
N TYR A 32 33.95 -14.63 5.51
CA TYR A 32 33.93 -15.02 6.93
C TYR A 32 32.90 -16.12 7.18
N PHE A 33 31.66 -15.95 6.72
CA PHE A 33 30.61 -16.93 6.94
C PHE A 33 30.80 -18.20 6.11
N ALA A 34 31.33 -18.09 4.89
CA ALA A 34 31.71 -19.25 4.07
C ALA A 34 32.78 -20.12 4.76
N ARG A 35 33.84 -19.49 5.32
CA ARG A 35 34.89 -20.20 6.09
C ARG A 35 34.35 -20.84 7.36
N ASN A 36 33.32 -20.26 7.96
CA ASN A 36 32.59 -20.82 9.11
C ASN A 36 31.46 -21.79 8.71
N GLY A 37 31.51 -22.36 7.49
CA GLY A 37 30.63 -23.44 7.06
C GLY A 37 29.21 -23.03 6.69
N HIS A 38 28.94 -21.73 6.50
CA HIS A 38 27.64 -21.28 5.99
C HIS A 38 27.59 -21.43 4.48
N LYS A 39 26.47 -21.91 3.96
CA LYS A 39 26.19 -21.88 2.54
C LYS A 39 25.78 -20.45 2.16
N ILE A 40 26.57 -19.83 1.30
CA ILE A 40 26.27 -18.51 0.76
C ILE A 40 25.15 -18.63 -0.26
N VAL A 41 24.08 -17.84 -0.09
CA VAL A 41 22.94 -17.79 -1.01
C VAL A 41 22.81 -16.39 -1.60
N LYS A 42 22.18 -16.27 -2.77
CA LYS A 42 21.93 -14.96 -3.38
C LYS A 42 20.86 -14.19 -2.60
N SER A 43 20.88 -12.87 -2.71
CA SER A 43 19.76 -12.03 -2.26
C SER A 43 18.48 -12.44 -3.00
N ALA A 44 17.37 -12.54 -2.27
CA ALA A 44 16.04 -12.62 -2.86
C ALA A 44 15.63 -11.28 -3.47
N SER A 45 14.58 -11.31 -4.29
CA SER A 45 13.98 -10.11 -4.87
C SER A 45 13.35 -9.22 -3.80
N LEU A 46 13.30 -7.90 -4.06
CA LEU A 46 12.52 -6.96 -3.28
C LEU A 46 11.01 -7.21 -3.39
N LYS A 47 10.55 -7.85 -4.47
CA LYS A 47 9.16 -8.32 -4.58
C LYS A 47 9.03 -9.58 -3.72
N PRO A 48 8.19 -9.58 -2.67
CA PRO A 48 7.95 -10.78 -1.88
C PRO A 48 7.43 -11.92 -2.76
N ASN A 49 7.57 -13.15 -2.26
CA ASN A 49 6.94 -14.31 -2.89
C ASN A 49 5.42 -14.07 -2.98
N GLU A 50 4.79 -14.47 -4.09
CA GLU A 50 3.35 -14.24 -4.30
C GLU A 50 2.48 -14.92 -3.23
N ALA A 51 2.98 -15.97 -2.58
CA ALA A 51 2.33 -16.60 -1.43
C ALA A 51 2.49 -15.83 -0.10
N ASP A 52 3.34 -14.81 -0.04
CA ASP A 52 3.61 -14.01 1.16
C ASP A 52 2.90 -12.65 1.11
N GLU A 53 1.62 -12.66 1.44
CA GLU A 53 0.78 -11.45 1.51
C GLU A 53 1.04 -10.58 2.76
N SER A 54 1.97 -10.98 3.64
CA SER A 54 2.17 -10.31 4.93
C SER A 54 3.02 -9.04 4.85
N VAL A 55 3.80 -8.86 3.78
CA VAL A 55 4.67 -7.71 3.57
C VAL A 55 4.54 -7.17 2.16
N LEU A 56 4.73 -5.85 2.00
CA LEU A 56 4.68 -5.20 0.69
C LEU A 56 6.01 -5.31 -0.08
N PHE A 57 7.12 -5.29 0.66
CA PHE A 57 8.48 -5.45 0.17
C PHE A 57 9.21 -6.44 1.07
N THR A 58 10.23 -7.10 0.54
CA THR A 58 11.24 -7.77 1.35
C THR A 58 11.91 -6.71 2.24
N ASN A 59 11.63 -6.76 3.55
CA ASN A 59 12.03 -5.74 4.52
C ASN A 59 13.03 -6.25 5.59
N ALA A 60 13.29 -7.56 5.60
CA ALA A 60 14.32 -8.21 6.38
C ALA A 60 14.89 -9.43 5.63
N GLY A 61 16.07 -9.88 6.05
CA GLY A 61 16.78 -11.03 5.49
C GLY A 61 15.96 -12.32 5.59
N MET A 62 15.28 -12.53 6.72
CA MET A 62 14.51 -13.75 7.02
C MET A 62 13.28 -13.99 6.14
N ASN A 63 12.73 -12.97 5.48
CA ASN A 63 11.48 -13.09 4.72
C ASN A 63 11.55 -14.21 3.68
N GLN A 64 12.71 -14.35 3.02
CA GLN A 64 12.94 -15.39 2.01
C GLN A 64 12.96 -16.82 2.58
N PHE A 65 13.15 -16.97 3.89
CA PHE A 65 13.28 -18.25 4.57
C PHE A 65 12.04 -18.64 5.38
N LYS A 66 10.94 -17.87 5.29
CA LYS A 66 9.67 -18.22 5.94
C LYS A 66 9.24 -19.69 5.71
N PRO A 67 9.31 -20.25 4.49
CA PRO A 67 8.98 -21.66 4.28
C PRO A 67 9.88 -22.63 5.07
N ILE A 68 11.16 -22.30 5.24
CA ILE A 68 12.12 -23.12 5.99
C ILE A 68 11.83 -23.02 7.49
N ILE A 69 11.53 -21.83 8.01
CA ILE A 69 11.21 -21.61 9.43
C ILE A 69 9.92 -22.36 9.81
N LEU A 70 8.90 -22.34 8.93
CA LEU A 70 7.61 -22.95 9.22
C LEU A 70 7.59 -24.45 8.96
N ASN A 71 8.24 -24.93 7.89
CA ASN A 71 8.07 -26.30 7.40
C ASN A 71 9.38 -27.07 7.20
N GLY A 72 10.55 -26.42 7.31
CA GLY A 72 11.83 -27.07 7.05
C GLY A 72 12.25 -27.99 8.19
N GLU A 73 12.72 -29.19 7.87
CA GLU A 73 13.17 -30.17 8.89
C GLU A 73 14.69 -30.35 8.94
N LYS A 74 15.40 -30.01 7.85
CA LYS A 74 16.85 -30.24 7.76
C LYS A 74 17.63 -29.11 8.43
N PRO A 75 18.66 -29.42 9.25
CA PRO A 75 19.60 -28.42 9.74
C PRO A 75 20.34 -27.73 8.60
N GLN A 76 20.34 -26.39 8.59
CA GLN A 76 21.02 -25.59 7.56
C GLN A 76 21.65 -24.33 8.16
N LYS A 77 22.87 -24.02 7.70
CA LYS A 77 23.59 -22.76 7.97
C LYS A 77 23.64 -21.94 6.69
N LEU A 78 22.99 -20.78 6.65
CA LEU A 78 22.94 -19.92 5.46
C LEU A 78 23.48 -18.53 5.77
N ALA A 79 24.05 -17.83 4.80
CA ALA A 79 24.37 -16.42 4.91
C ALA A 79 24.21 -15.70 3.57
N ASN A 80 23.80 -14.44 3.60
CA ASN A 80 23.73 -13.55 2.44
C ASN A 80 23.73 -12.08 2.86
N ILE A 81 23.67 -11.22 1.83
CA ILE A 81 23.44 -9.79 1.97
C ILE A 81 22.13 -9.51 1.22
N GLN A 82 21.05 -9.30 1.97
CA GLN A 82 19.71 -9.17 1.43
C GLN A 82 19.35 -7.70 1.14
N LYS A 83 18.95 -7.42 -0.10
CA LYS A 83 18.30 -6.16 -0.48
C LYS A 83 17.00 -5.98 0.30
N CYS A 84 16.84 -4.87 1.01
CA CYS A 84 15.64 -4.59 1.80
C CYS A 84 15.03 -3.23 1.45
N ILE A 85 13.70 -3.13 1.41
CA ILE A 85 12.98 -1.86 1.39
C ILE A 85 12.07 -1.72 2.61
N ARG A 86 12.17 -0.60 3.33
CA ARG A 86 11.29 -0.19 4.43
C ARG A 86 10.51 1.07 4.07
N ALA A 87 9.58 0.91 3.14
CA ALA A 87 8.66 1.95 2.72
C ALA A 87 7.23 1.37 2.63
N GLY A 88 6.46 1.54 3.70
CA GLY A 88 5.10 0.99 3.85
C GLY A 88 4.96 -0.15 4.87
N GLY A 89 3.73 -0.37 5.37
CA GLY A 89 3.45 -1.40 6.39
C GLY A 89 3.82 -0.98 7.82
N LYS A 90 4.19 -1.96 8.67
CA LYS A 90 4.61 -1.77 10.08
C LYS A 90 5.97 -1.06 10.20
N HIS A 91 6.90 -1.38 9.30
CA HIS A 91 8.25 -0.83 9.25
C HIS A 91 8.35 0.14 8.07
N ASN A 92 8.23 1.44 8.36
CA ASN A 92 8.14 2.49 7.34
C ASN A 92 9.00 3.68 7.71
N ASP A 93 10.20 3.71 7.14
CA ASP A 93 11.20 4.75 7.42
C ASP A 93 11.13 5.88 6.39
N LEU A 94 10.19 5.78 5.42
CA LEU A 94 10.06 6.68 4.29
C LEU A 94 10.04 8.15 4.72
N ASP A 95 9.31 8.51 5.77
CA ASP A 95 9.15 9.90 6.21
C ASP A 95 10.35 10.44 7.02
N ASP A 96 11.25 9.56 7.48
CA ASP A 96 12.43 9.91 8.29
C ASP A 96 13.70 10.10 7.45
N VAL A 97 13.78 9.42 6.29
CA VAL A 97 14.92 9.53 5.37
C VAL A 97 15.28 11.00 5.06
N GLY A 98 16.57 11.29 5.23
CA GLY A 98 17.18 12.59 4.99
C GLY A 98 17.16 13.54 6.20
N LYS A 99 16.27 13.31 7.17
CA LYS A 99 16.15 14.13 8.40
C LYS A 99 17.14 13.73 9.48
N ASP A 100 17.65 12.51 9.42
CA ASP A 100 18.72 12.01 10.25
C ASP A 100 19.86 11.42 9.42
N PHE A 101 20.79 10.75 10.09
CA PHE A 101 22.01 10.22 9.53
C PHE A 101 21.98 8.73 9.21
N HIS A 102 20.88 8.02 9.49
CA HIS A 102 20.90 6.57 9.54
C HIS A 102 19.67 5.83 9.00
N HIS A 103 18.52 6.48 8.83
CA HIS A 103 17.35 5.88 8.18
C HIS A 103 17.44 5.92 6.66
N HIS A 104 17.06 4.81 6.04
CA HIS A 104 17.10 4.58 4.60
C HIS A 104 15.79 3.91 4.15
N THR A 105 15.32 4.22 2.94
CA THR A 105 14.22 3.44 2.35
C THR A 105 14.74 2.11 1.83
N PHE A 106 15.95 2.11 1.26
CA PHE A 106 16.65 0.92 0.80
C PHE A 106 17.95 0.74 1.56
N PHE A 107 18.18 -0.47 2.04
CA PHE A 107 19.43 -0.83 2.71
C PHE A 107 19.75 -2.29 2.47
N GLU A 108 20.98 -2.67 2.74
CA GLU A 108 21.43 -4.05 2.64
C GLU A 108 21.52 -4.66 4.03
N MET A 109 20.78 -5.75 4.25
CA MET A 109 20.83 -6.50 5.51
C MET A 109 21.78 -7.69 5.34
N MET A 110 22.95 -7.60 5.97
CA MET A 110 23.85 -8.73 6.14
C MET A 110 23.28 -9.68 7.18
N GLY A 111 23.11 -10.95 6.83
CA GLY A 111 22.55 -11.94 7.74
C GLY A 111 23.17 -13.31 7.61
N ASN A 112 23.24 -13.99 8.73
CA ASN A 112 23.51 -15.42 8.86
C ASN A 112 22.37 -16.08 9.64
N TRP A 113 22.02 -17.30 9.23
CA TRP A 113 20.88 -18.04 9.75
C TRP A 113 21.26 -19.44 10.19
N SER A 114 20.66 -19.86 11.30
CA SER A 114 20.60 -21.26 11.76
C SER A 114 19.18 -21.73 11.60
N PHE A 115 18.95 -22.77 10.81
CA PHE A 115 17.65 -23.44 10.76
C PHE A 115 17.75 -24.82 11.38
N ASN A 116 16.75 -25.18 12.20
CA ASN A 116 16.65 -26.49 12.85
C ASN A 116 17.90 -26.83 13.67
N ASN A 117 18.29 -25.92 14.58
CA ASN A 117 19.42 -26.11 15.50
C ASN A 117 20.78 -26.40 14.80
N ALA A 118 21.01 -25.90 13.58
CA ALA A 118 22.26 -26.13 12.86
C ALA A 118 23.50 -25.59 13.59
N TYR A 119 23.32 -24.54 14.40
CA TYR A 119 24.23 -24.06 15.43
C TYR A 119 23.44 -23.40 16.56
N SER A 120 24.09 -23.28 17.72
CA SER A 120 23.52 -22.82 18.99
C SER A 120 23.51 -21.29 19.12
N LYS A 121 22.83 -20.77 20.16
CA LYS A 121 22.89 -19.34 20.51
C LYS A 121 24.32 -18.89 20.82
N GLU A 122 25.10 -19.75 21.48
CA GLU A 122 26.49 -19.48 21.83
C GLU A 122 27.35 -19.30 20.57
N ASP A 123 27.20 -20.19 19.59
CA ASP A 123 27.88 -20.07 18.30
C ASP A 123 27.50 -18.76 17.58
N ALA A 124 26.22 -18.35 17.64
CA ALA A 124 25.75 -17.13 16.99
C ALA A 124 26.40 -15.87 17.58
N CYS A 125 26.43 -15.76 18.92
CA CYS A 125 27.08 -14.64 19.60
C CYS A 125 28.60 -14.66 19.35
N GLU A 126 29.22 -15.84 19.32
CA GLU A 126 30.65 -15.99 19.03
C GLU A 126 30.98 -15.55 17.60
N PHE A 127 30.20 -15.96 16.59
CA PHE A 127 30.38 -15.52 15.21
C PHE A 127 30.26 -13.99 15.09
N ALA A 128 29.25 -13.40 15.71
CA ALA A 128 29.06 -11.95 15.68
C ALA A 128 30.23 -11.22 16.35
N TRP A 129 30.65 -11.67 17.54
CA TRP A 129 31.73 -11.04 18.30
C TRP A 129 33.08 -11.16 17.57
N LYS A 130 33.42 -12.34 17.05
CA LYS A 130 34.66 -12.56 16.28
C LYS A 130 34.66 -11.78 14.98
N PHE A 131 33.53 -11.71 14.27
CA PHE A 131 33.44 -10.90 13.06
C PHE A 131 33.72 -9.42 13.37
N LEU A 132 33.04 -8.84 14.36
CA LEU A 132 33.22 -7.43 14.70
C LEU A 132 34.63 -7.14 15.23
N CYS A 133 35.11 -7.90 16.21
CA CYS A 133 36.32 -7.57 16.95
C CYS A 133 37.60 -8.13 16.33
N GLU A 134 37.56 -9.34 15.79
CA GLU A 134 38.73 -9.98 15.20
C GLU A 134 38.85 -9.72 13.70
N THR A 135 37.74 -9.72 12.97
CA THR A 135 37.77 -9.54 11.50
C THR A 135 37.73 -8.06 11.13
N LEU A 136 36.75 -7.31 11.63
CA LEU A 136 36.61 -5.87 11.35
C LEU A 136 37.44 -4.98 12.28
N LYS A 137 38.11 -5.56 13.28
CA LYS A 137 38.97 -4.85 14.26
C LYS A 137 38.24 -3.72 14.99
N ILE A 138 36.94 -3.87 15.23
CA ILE A 138 36.14 -2.91 16.00
C ILE A 138 36.54 -2.99 17.49
N PRO A 139 36.87 -1.86 18.14
CA PRO A 139 37.28 -1.87 19.54
C PRO A 139 36.18 -2.40 20.47
N GLN A 140 36.51 -3.46 21.24
CA GLN A 140 35.59 -4.12 22.18
C GLN A 140 35.07 -3.17 23.27
N ASP A 141 35.90 -2.22 23.71
CA ASP A 141 35.58 -1.18 24.69
C ASP A 141 34.62 -0.11 24.16
N ARG A 142 34.13 -0.25 22.93
CA ARG A 142 33.08 0.62 22.36
C ARG A 142 31.79 -0.12 22.09
N LEU A 143 31.77 -1.43 22.32
CA LEU A 143 30.60 -2.27 22.13
C LEU A 143 29.81 -2.39 23.44
N TYR A 144 28.49 -2.42 23.28
CA TYR A 144 27.50 -2.78 24.30
C TYR A 144 26.65 -3.89 23.71
N VAL A 145 26.23 -4.84 24.54
CA VAL A 145 25.33 -5.93 24.13
C VAL A 145 24.14 -5.95 25.05
N SER A 146 23.00 -6.37 24.54
CA SER A 146 21.78 -6.49 25.34
C SER A 146 21.34 -7.93 25.56
N TYR A 147 20.41 -8.16 26.48
CA TYR A 147 19.72 -9.44 26.59
C TYR A 147 18.28 -9.21 27.03
N PHE A 148 17.40 -10.15 26.66
CA PHE A 148 16.01 -10.09 27.06
C PHE A 148 15.84 -10.23 28.58
N ALA A 149 15.39 -9.18 29.23
CA ALA A 149 15.18 -9.08 30.68
C ALA A 149 13.87 -9.73 31.17
N GLY A 150 13.06 -10.27 30.25
CA GLY A 150 11.73 -10.77 30.56
C GLY A 150 10.64 -9.72 30.35
N SER A 151 9.41 -10.21 30.23
CA SER A 151 8.18 -9.39 30.14
C SER A 151 7.00 -10.18 30.71
N SER A 152 5.81 -9.58 30.80
CA SER A 152 4.63 -10.24 31.38
C SER A 152 4.34 -11.60 30.73
N GLY A 153 4.64 -12.68 31.45
CA GLY A 153 4.46 -14.07 31.00
C GLY A 153 5.66 -14.72 30.30
N LEU A 154 6.80 -14.03 30.19
CA LEU A 154 8.02 -14.53 29.54
C LEU A 154 9.25 -14.35 30.44
N ALA A 155 9.96 -15.45 30.69
CA ALA A 155 11.17 -15.45 31.50
C ALA A 155 12.35 -14.70 30.83
N PRO A 156 13.26 -14.09 31.61
CA PRO A 156 14.49 -13.49 31.09
C PRO A 156 15.39 -14.52 30.41
N ASP A 157 16.10 -14.10 29.36
CA ASP A 157 17.13 -14.90 28.68
C ASP A 157 18.49 -14.76 29.39
N LEU A 158 18.59 -15.38 30.58
CA LEU A 158 19.82 -15.39 31.37
C LEU A 158 20.93 -16.24 30.74
N GLU A 159 20.57 -17.16 29.83
CA GLU A 159 21.53 -17.91 29.02
C GLU A 159 22.33 -16.96 28.13
N CYS A 160 21.66 -16.05 27.42
CA CYS A 160 22.30 -15.03 26.59
C CYS A 160 23.25 -14.14 27.40
N ARG A 161 22.84 -13.68 28.60
CA ARG A 161 23.71 -12.92 29.52
C ARG A 161 25.01 -13.70 29.82
N ARG A 162 24.89 -14.99 30.17
CA ARG A 162 26.04 -15.84 30.49
C ARG A 162 26.97 -16.05 29.29
N ILE A 163 26.41 -16.19 28.08
CA ILE A 163 27.18 -16.28 26.83
C ILE A 163 28.04 -15.03 26.64
N TRP A 164 27.47 -13.83 26.78
CA TRP A 164 28.23 -12.59 26.66
C TRP A 164 29.33 -12.45 27.73
N THR A 165 29.05 -12.83 28.97
CA THR A 165 30.08 -12.88 30.02
C THR A 165 31.21 -13.84 29.66
N LYS A 166 30.89 -15.03 29.11
CA LYS A 166 31.89 -16.01 28.67
C LYS A 166 32.76 -15.50 27.51
N LEU A 167 32.18 -14.70 26.60
CA LEU A 167 32.90 -14.04 25.51
C LEU A 167 33.78 -12.86 25.97
N GLY A 168 33.75 -12.51 27.26
CA GLY A 168 34.60 -11.49 27.85
C GLY A 168 34.02 -10.07 27.83
N VAL A 169 32.72 -9.91 27.57
CA VAL A 169 32.07 -8.60 27.64
C VAL A 169 31.96 -8.15 29.10
N ALA A 170 32.39 -6.92 29.39
CA ALA A 170 32.32 -6.36 30.73
C ALA A 170 30.86 -6.26 31.23
N GLU A 171 30.63 -6.50 32.52
CA GLU A 171 29.27 -6.59 33.08
C GLU A 171 28.45 -5.30 32.88
N ASN A 172 29.07 -4.12 33.01
CA ASN A 172 28.43 -2.82 32.76
C ASN A 172 28.15 -2.52 31.27
N ARG A 173 28.36 -3.50 30.39
CA ARG A 173 28.09 -3.43 28.96
C ARG A 173 27.15 -4.53 28.49
N ILE A 174 26.63 -5.35 29.41
CA ILE A 174 25.61 -6.38 29.16
C ILE A 174 24.29 -5.88 29.75
N LEU A 175 23.47 -5.27 28.91
CA LEU A 175 22.33 -4.47 29.35
C LEU A 175 21.00 -5.24 29.27
N PRO A 176 20.15 -5.16 30.31
CA PRO A 176 18.83 -5.77 30.28
C PRO A 176 17.81 -4.90 29.53
N PHE A 177 17.16 -5.43 28.48
CA PHE A 177 15.95 -4.80 27.90
C PHE A 177 14.78 -5.77 27.83
N SER A 178 13.56 -5.26 28.01
CA SER A 178 12.34 -6.05 27.92
C SER A 178 11.78 -6.08 26.50
N GLY A 179 10.84 -5.19 26.15
CA GLY A 179 10.12 -5.24 24.87
C GLY A 179 11.02 -5.13 23.63
N GLU A 180 12.11 -4.38 23.72
CA GLU A 180 13.08 -4.18 22.62
C GLU A 180 13.81 -5.48 22.23
N ASN A 181 14.07 -6.36 23.21
CA ASN A 181 14.73 -7.64 23.00
C ASN A 181 13.75 -8.83 22.88
N PHE A 182 12.52 -8.58 22.42
CA PHE A 182 11.60 -9.64 22.04
C PHE A 182 11.12 -9.41 20.61
N TRP A 183 11.68 -10.19 19.68
CA TRP A 183 11.40 -10.02 18.27
C TRP A 183 10.21 -10.87 17.84
N GLU A 184 9.38 -10.28 16.97
CA GLU A 184 8.16 -10.90 16.48
C GLU A 184 7.97 -10.61 15.00
N MET A 185 7.69 -11.66 14.22
CA MET A 185 7.46 -11.54 12.78
C MET A 185 6.23 -10.68 12.44
N GLY A 186 5.23 -10.66 13.32
CA GLY A 186 3.97 -9.95 13.13
C GLY A 186 3.02 -10.20 14.30
N ALA A 187 1.72 -9.97 14.09
CA ALA A 187 0.69 -10.26 15.09
C ALA A 187 0.57 -11.76 15.42
N SER A 188 1.01 -12.62 14.51
CA SER A 188 1.14 -14.07 14.67
C SER A 188 2.34 -14.57 13.86
N GLY A 189 2.98 -15.63 14.31
CA GLY A 189 4.11 -16.27 13.65
C GLY A 189 5.31 -16.52 14.57
N PRO A 190 6.45 -16.94 14.00
CA PRO A 190 7.69 -17.16 14.76
C PRO A 190 8.12 -15.90 15.51
N CYS A 191 8.57 -16.09 16.73
CA CYS A 191 9.02 -15.04 17.65
C CYS A 191 10.03 -15.62 18.64
N GLY A 192 10.72 -14.74 19.36
CA GLY A 192 11.68 -15.16 20.37
C GLY A 192 12.45 -14.00 20.99
N PRO A 193 13.19 -14.27 22.09
CA PRO A 193 14.10 -13.30 22.64
C PRO A 193 15.21 -12.96 21.62
N SER A 194 15.77 -11.76 21.75
CA SER A 194 16.92 -11.33 20.95
C SER A 194 17.98 -10.67 21.82
N THR A 195 19.14 -10.47 21.21
CA THR A 195 20.23 -9.64 21.72
C THR A 195 20.66 -8.69 20.62
N GLU A 196 20.94 -7.45 20.99
CA GLU A 196 21.42 -6.42 20.08
C GLU A 196 22.86 -6.06 20.47
N ILE A 197 23.66 -5.75 19.47
CA ILE A 197 25.01 -5.21 19.62
C ILE A 197 24.98 -3.74 19.20
N HIS A 198 25.44 -2.87 20.08
CA HIS A 198 25.50 -1.44 19.88
C HIS A 198 26.93 -0.93 19.90
N PHE A 199 27.20 0.12 19.13
CA PHE A 199 28.51 0.76 19.06
C PHE A 199 28.42 2.23 19.48
N ASP A 200 29.21 2.61 20.49
CA ASP A 200 29.38 4.01 20.89
C ASP A 200 30.33 4.71 19.92
N ARG A 201 29.80 5.66 19.13
CA ARG A 201 30.54 6.46 18.13
C ARG A 201 31.51 7.47 18.75
N ILE A 202 31.37 7.80 20.03
CA ILE A 202 32.27 8.73 20.73
C ILE A 202 33.41 7.96 21.41
N GLY A 203 33.10 6.87 22.11
CA GLY A 203 34.09 6.05 22.83
C GLY A 203 34.66 6.75 24.08
N SER A 204 35.57 6.07 24.77
CA SER A 204 36.27 6.58 25.98
C SER A 204 35.33 7.08 27.09
N ARG A 205 34.11 6.53 27.17
CA ARG A 205 33.08 6.86 28.16
C ARG A 205 32.22 5.63 28.47
N ASN A 206 31.49 5.67 29.58
CA ASN A 206 30.37 4.75 29.79
C ASN A 206 29.10 5.37 29.15
N ALA A 207 28.53 4.67 28.18
CA ALA A 207 27.37 5.07 27.39
C ALA A 207 26.15 4.17 27.62
N GLU A 208 26.14 3.38 28.69
CA GLU A 208 25.05 2.47 29.09
C GLU A 208 23.67 3.17 29.03
N ASN A 209 23.54 4.35 29.63
CA ASN A 209 22.29 5.12 29.66
C ASN A 209 21.89 5.74 28.32
N LEU A 210 22.71 5.59 27.27
CA LEU A 210 22.48 6.12 25.93
C LEU A 210 22.09 5.03 24.92
N VAL A 211 22.30 3.75 25.25
CA VAL A 211 21.90 2.62 24.41
C VAL A 211 20.39 2.65 24.18
N ASN A 212 19.95 2.51 22.92
CA ASN A 212 18.56 2.66 22.47
C ASN A 212 17.88 4.01 22.83
N ARG A 213 18.66 5.03 23.20
CA ARG A 213 18.14 6.34 23.62
C ARG A 213 18.79 7.54 22.91
N HIS A 214 19.93 7.36 22.26
CA HIS A 214 20.65 8.45 21.61
C HIS A 214 21.47 7.97 20.40
N ASP A 215 21.41 8.73 19.30
CA ASP A 215 22.14 8.49 18.04
C ASP A 215 23.67 8.38 18.12
N SER A 216 24.27 8.73 19.27
CA SER A 216 25.71 8.56 19.49
C SER A 216 26.07 7.11 19.77
N VAL A 217 25.09 6.27 20.10
CA VAL A 217 25.22 4.83 20.28
C VAL A 217 24.26 4.15 19.33
N VAL A 218 24.79 3.46 18.32
CA VAL A 218 23.98 2.89 17.24
C VAL A 218 23.91 1.38 17.34
N GLU A 219 22.72 0.83 17.15
CA GLU A 219 22.53 -0.61 16.95
C GLU A 219 23.14 -1.01 15.59
N ILE A 220 24.09 -1.96 15.64
CA ILE A 220 24.80 -2.45 14.45
C ILE A 220 24.44 -3.89 14.09
N TRP A 221 23.96 -4.69 15.04
CA TRP A 221 23.58 -6.09 14.77
C TRP A 221 22.50 -6.56 15.74
N ASN A 222 21.45 -7.17 15.22
CA ASN A 222 20.43 -7.87 16.02
C ASN A 222 20.53 -9.38 15.78
N ILE A 223 20.47 -10.18 16.85
CA ILE A 223 20.52 -11.64 16.84
C ILE A 223 19.26 -12.14 17.54
N VAL A 224 18.36 -12.74 16.77
CA VAL A 224 17.07 -13.24 17.22
C VAL A 224 17.11 -14.75 17.39
N PHE A 225 16.71 -15.22 18.57
CA PHE A 225 16.62 -16.64 18.90
C PHE A 225 15.16 -17.10 18.81
N MET A 226 14.72 -17.44 17.60
CA MET A 226 13.35 -17.85 17.36
C MET A 226 13.12 -19.30 17.81
N ASP A 227 12.46 -19.45 18.96
CA ASP A 227 12.09 -20.74 19.57
C ASP A 227 10.59 -20.85 19.88
N LYS A 228 9.82 -19.79 19.60
CA LYS A 228 8.40 -19.65 19.92
C LYS A 228 7.57 -19.26 18.70
N LEU A 229 6.28 -19.58 18.77
CA LEU A 229 5.25 -19.23 17.81
C LEU A 229 4.13 -18.48 18.52
N ARG A 230 3.86 -17.23 18.14
CA ARG A 230 2.65 -16.53 18.55
C ARG A 230 1.49 -16.94 17.65
N THR A 231 0.45 -17.48 18.25
CA THR A 231 -0.80 -17.83 17.58
C THR A 231 -1.63 -16.58 17.29
N SER A 232 -2.64 -16.71 16.42
CA SER A 232 -3.58 -15.62 16.10
C SER A 232 -4.39 -15.12 17.30
N THR A 233 -4.57 -15.94 18.33
CA THR A 233 -5.23 -15.56 19.60
C THR A 233 -4.31 -14.80 20.55
N GLY A 234 -3.03 -14.65 20.20
CA GLY A 234 -2.00 -14.01 21.02
C GLY A 234 -1.25 -14.96 21.95
N GLU A 235 -1.65 -16.22 22.06
CA GLU A 235 -0.96 -17.25 22.87
C GLU A 235 0.41 -17.57 22.27
N ILE A 236 1.45 -17.68 23.12
CA ILE A 236 2.82 -18.03 22.71
C ILE A 236 3.07 -19.51 23.00
N LYS A 237 3.36 -20.29 21.97
CA LYS A 237 3.69 -21.72 22.06
C LYS A 237 5.15 -21.95 21.68
N SER A 238 5.75 -23.05 22.15
CA SER A 238 7.07 -23.45 21.66
C SER A 238 6.99 -23.94 20.21
N LEU A 239 7.99 -23.60 19.39
CA LEU A 239 8.14 -24.15 18.03
C LEU A 239 8.64 -25.60 18.03
N GLY A 240 9.15 -26.11 19.16
CA GLY A 240 9.80 -27.42 19.25
C GLY A 240 11.19 -27.49 18.58
N ARG A 241 11.60 -26.42 17.92
CA ARG A 241 12.88 -26.24 17.22
C ARG A 241 13.34 -24.79 17.37
N SER A 242 14.65 -24.58 17.42
CA SER A 242 15.23 -23.24 17.45
C SER A 242 15.78 -22.85 16.08
N HIS A 243 15.53 -21.61 15.71
CA HIS A 243 16.12 -20.94 14.58
C HIS A 243 16.86 -19.70 15.07
N ILE A 244 17.92 -19.32 14.36
CA ILE A 244 18.66 -18.08 14.61
C ILE A 244 18.54 -17.25 13.36
N ASP A 245 18.04 -16.02 13.55
CA ASP A 245 18.00 -14.99 12.53
C ASP A 245 18.88 -13.84 12.98
N THR A 246 19.69 -13.32 12.07
CA THR A 246 20.55 -12.19 12.37
C THR A 246 20.40 -11.13 11.29
N GLY A 247 20.48 -9.87 11.71
CA GLY A 247 20.41 -8.73 10.82
C GLY A 247 21.40 -7.65 11.22
N MET A 248 22.37 -7.38 10.35
CA MET A 248 23.32 -6.28 10.45
C MET A 248 23.16 -5.37 9.22
N GLY A 249 22.86 -4.10 9.45
CA GLY A 249 22.71 -3.14 8.36
C GLY A 249 24.06 -2.73 7.79
N LEU A 250 24.33 -3.04 6.51
CA LEU A 250 25.58 -2.74 5.82
C LEU A 250 25.96 -1.27 5.96
N GLU A 251 25.03 -0.36 5.70
CA GLU A 251 25.27 1.09 5.72
C GLU A 251 25.73 1.57 7.10
N ARG A 252 25.18 0.98 8.18
CA ARG A 252 25.56 1.34 9.56
C ARG A 252 26.95 0.84 9.91
N ILE A 253 27.23 -0.44 9.65
CA ILE A 253 28.53 -1.03 9.97
C ILE A 253 29.65 -0.43 9.09
N LEU A 254 29.33 -0.10 7.84
CA LEU A 254 30.24 0.57 6.91
C LEU A 254 30.64 1.96 7.43
N ALA A 255 29.69 2.74 7.97
CA ALA A 255 29.99 4.01 8.61
C ALA A 255 30.90 3.86 9.83
N VAL A 256 30.73 2.78 10.61
CA VAL A 256 31.63 2.46 11.73
C VAL A 256 33.03 2.13 11.23
N CYS A 257 33.17 1.25 10.24
CA CYS A 257 34.47 0.86 9.66
C CYS A 257 35.22 2.05 9.04
N GLN A 258 34.51 2.99 8.42
CA GLN A 258 35.10 4.19 7.82
C GLN A 258 35.23 5.38 8.79
N GLY A 259 34.86 5.21 10.07
CA GLY A 259 34.92 6.27 11.06
C GLY A 259 34.00 7.47 10.76
N LYS A 260 32.90 7.26 10.04
CA LYS A 260 31.93 8.30 9.66
C LYS A 260 30.78 8.36 10.65
N SER A 261 30.33 9.58 10.98
CA SER A 261 29.16 9.79 11.85
C SER A 261 27.83 9.53 11.16
N SER A 262 27.79 9.65 9.84
CA SER A 262 26.59 9.47 9.01
C SER A 262 26.78 8.36 8.00
N ASN A 263 25.71 7.59 7.77
CA ASN A 263 25.69 6.55 6.74
C ASN A 263 25.88 7.17 5.35
N PHE A 264 25.38 8.38 5.12
CA PHE A 264 25.47 9.09 3.84
C PHE A 264 26.88 9.58 3.51
N ASP A 265 27.79 9.61 4.48
CA ASP A 265 29.16 10.12 4.30
C ASP A 265 30.15 8.98 3.94
N THR A 266 29.62 7.79 3.65
CA THR A 266 30.37 6.59 3.26
C THR A 266 30.52 6.50 1.75
N ASP A 267 31.46 5.67 1.31
CA ASP A 267 31.78 5.43 -0.11
C ASP A 267 30.63 4.80 -0.94
N VAL A 268 29.59 4.22 -0.31
CA VAL A 268 28.39 3.74 -1.02
C VAL A 268 27.43 4.89 -1.40
N PHE A 269 27.55 6.06 -0.78
CA PHE A 269 26.71 7.24 -1.07
C PHE A 269 27.49 8.40 -1.68
N SER A 270 28.78 8.55 -1.34
CA SER A 270 29.57 9.70 -1.76
C SER A 270 29.61 9.94 -3.28
N PRO A 271 29.67 8.91 -4.17
CA PRO A 271 29.62 9.15 -5.61
C PRO A 271 28.28 9.75 -6.07
N ILE A 272 27.17 9.27 -5.49
CA ILE A 272 25.82 9.74 -5.80
C ILE A 272 25.65 11.19 -5.31
N ILE A 273 26.05 11.46 -4.06
CA ILE A 273 26.02 12.81 -3.48
C ILE A 273 26.89 13.79 -4.27
N ALA A 274 28.08 13.36 -4.72
CA ALA A 274 28.94 14.17 -5.55
C ALA A 274 28.24 14.55 -6.87
N LYS A 275 27.56 13.60 -7.52
CA LYS A 275 26.80 13.87 -8.74
C LYS A 275 25.61 14.81 -8.49
N ILE A 276 24.94 14.69 -7.35
CA ILE A 276 23.86 15.62 -6.96
C ILE A 276 24.42 17.04 -6.76
N CYS A 277 25.55 17.18 -6.07
CA CYS A 277 26.24 18.46 -5.87
C CYS A 277 26.67 19.09 -7.21
N GLU A 278 27.17 18.27 -8.15
CA GLU A 278 27.55 18.70 -9.50
C GLU A 278 26.35 19.28 -10.25
N LEU A 279 25.22 18.56 -10.28
CA LEU A 279 24.00 18.98 -10.99
C LEU A 279 23.34 20.21 -10.35
N SER A 280 23.27 20.26 -9.02
CA SER A 280 22.67 21.39 -8.27
C SER A 280 23.58 22.62 -8.16
N LYS A 281 24.88 22.46 -8.39
CA LYS A 281 25.93 23.45 -8.06
C LYS A 281 25.97 23.82 -6.56
N MET A 282 25.40 22.97 -5.70
CA MET A 282 25.41 23.14 -4.25
C MET A 282 26.54 22.34 -3.60
N LYS A 283 26.86 22.68 -2.34
CA LYS A 283 27.79 21.92 -1.51
C LYS A 283 27.01 21.13 -0.46
N TYR A 284 27.39 19.88 -0.25
CA TYR A 284 26.93 19.06 0.86
C TYR A 284 27.84 19.31 2.08
N LEU A 285 27.25 19.73 3.21
CA LEU A 285 27.99 20.06 4.43
C LEU A 285 27.86 19.00 5.53
N GLY A 286 26.92 18.06 5.38
CA GLY A 286 26.64 17.00 6.35
C GLY A 286 25.80 17.45 7.55
N GLU A 287 25.06 18.56 7.44
CA GLU A 287 24.30 19.14 8.55
C GLU A 287 22.85 18.61 8.59
N LEU A 288 22.32 18.38 9.80
CA LEU A 288 20.92 17.94 9.96
C LEU A 288 19.91 19.06 9.75
N ASN A 289 20.25 20.29 10.14
CA ASN A 289 19.32 21.41 10.14
C ASN A 289 19.26 22.16 8.79
N ARG A 290 20.10 21.76 7.83
CA ARG A 290 20.17 22.37 6.51
C ARG A 290 19.26 21.64 5.53
N ARG A 291 18.30 22.34 4.93
CA ARG A 291 17.28 21.74 4.06
C ARG A 291 17.87 21.11 2.80
N GLU A 292 18.89 21.74 2.23
CA GLU A 292 19.57 21.24 1.04
C GLU A 292 20.31 19.94 1.32
N ASP A 293 20.95 19.81 2.49
CA ASP A 293 21.61 18.56 2.89
C ASP A 293 20.59 17.43 3.15
N GLN A 294 19.42 17.76 3.73
CA GLN A 294 18.32 16.80 3.87
C GLN A 294 17.83 16.33 2.50
N ALA A 295 17.62 17.24 1.56
CA ALA A 295 17.18 16.93 0.20
C ALA A 295 18.24 16.10 -0.56
N ILE A 296 19.54 16.43 -0.44
CA ILE A 296 20.64 15.64 -1.02
C ILE A 296 20.61 14.20 -0.50
N ARG A 297 20.51 14.00 0.82
CA ARG A 297 20.44 12.66 1.42
C ARG A 297 19.21 11.88 0.94
N LEU A 298 18.06 12.54 0.90
CA LEU A 298 16.81 11.94 0.45
C LEU A 298 16.88 11.51 -1.02
N VAL A 299 17.36 12.38 -1.91
CA VAL A 299 17.51 12.07 -3.34
C VAL A 299 18.49 10.91 -3.52
N ALA A 300 19.61 10.89 -2.80
CA ALA A 300 20.62 9.83 -2.87
C ALA A 300 20.09 8.45 -2.40
N ASP A 301 19.27 8.42 -1.34
CA ASP A 301 18.60 7.19 -0.89
C ASP A 301 17.51 6.73 -1.87
N HIS A 302 16.59 7.63 -2.25
CA HIS A 302 15.44 7.26 -3.05
C HIS A 302 15.83 6.81 -4.46
N ILE A 303 16.86 7.39 -5.08
CA ILE A 303 17.33 6.92 -6.39
C ILE A 303 17.88 5.50 -6.31
N ARG A 304 18.59 5.12 -5.23
CA ARG A 304 19.02 3.74 -4.98
C ARG A 304 17.82 2.82 -4.84
N ALA A 305 16.87 3.18 -3.98
CA ALA A 305 15.67 2.36 -3.73
C ALA A 305 14.85 2.13 -4.99
N VAL A 306 14.63 3.17 -5.78
CA VAL A 306 13.88 3.09 -7.05
C VAL A 306 14.63 2.24 -8.09
N ALA A 307 15.95 2.41 -8.21
CA ALA A 307 16.75 1.62 -9.16
C ALA A 307 16.64 0.11 -8.87
N PHE A 308 16.79 -0.28 -7.60
CA PHE A 308 16.64 -1.68 -7.19
C PHE A 308 15.21 -2.18 -7.34
N ALA A 309 14.20 -1.38 -6.96
CA ALA A 309 12.80 -1.77 -7.10
C ALA A 309 12.43 -2.05 -8.57
N ILE A 310 12.84 -1.17 -9.49
CA ILE A 310 12.56 -1.35 -10.93
C ILE A 310 13.35 -2.54 -11.50
N SER A 311 14.60 -2.75 -11.08
CA SER A 311 15.37 -3.93 -11.47
C SER A 311 14.70 -5.24 -11.02
N ASP A 312 14.10 -5.24 -9.83
CA ASP A 312 13.25 -6.33 -9.32
C ASP A 312 11.80 -6.31 -9.89
N ARG A 313 11.57 -5.59 -10.99
CA ARG A 313 10.30 -5.50 -11.74
C ARG A 313 9.14 -4.84 -10.98
N ILE A 314 9.43 -4.08 -9.93
CA ILE A 314 8.46 -3.26 -9.21
C ILE A 314 8.45 -1.86 -9.84
N VAL A 315 7.57 -1.67 -10.82
CA VAL A 315 7.47 -0.42 -11.59
C VAL A 315 6.50 0.58 -10.94
N PRO A 316 6.63 1.90 -11.20
CA PRO A 316 5.72 2.91 -10.67
C PRO A 316 4.26 2.67 -11.11
N ASP A 317 3.34 2.54 -10.15
CA ASP A 317 1.91 2.26 -10.38
C ASP A 317 0.98 2.97 -9.36
N GLN A 318 -0.33 2.76 -9.44
CA GLN A 318 -1.36 3.35 -8.56
C GLN A 318 -1.69 2.49 -7.34
N VAL A 319 -1.24 1.24 -7.30
CA VAL A 319 -1.56 0.28 -6.24
C VAL A 319 -0.30 -0.38 -5.69
N ASP A 320 -0.42 -0.91 -4.48
CA ASP A 320 0.57 -1.77 -3.81
C ASP A 320 2.02 -1.22 -3.84
N ALA A 321 2.99 -2.09 -4.10
CA ALA A 321 4.40 -1.75 -4.11
C ALA A 321 4.72 -0.69 -5.18
N GLY A 322 4.05 -0.74 -6.34
CA GLY A 322 4.19 0.25 -7.40
C GLY A 322 3.76 1.66 -6.99
N PHE A 323 2.73 1.78 -6.14
CA PHE A 323 2.33 3.06 -5.55
C PHE A 323 3.44 3.66 -4.67
N VAL A 324 4.12 2.83 -3.88
CA VAL A 324 5.23 3.29 -3.03
C VAL A 324 6.42 3.72 -3.88
N VAL A 325 6.80 2.97 -4.93
CA VAL A 325 7.86 3.36 -5.87
C VAL A 325 7.52 4.70 -6.53
N ARG A 326 6.27 4.87 -6.99
CA ARG A 326 5.79 6.15 -7.52
C ARG A 326 5.87 7.28 -6.48
N LYS A 327 5.55 7.00 -5.22
CA LYS A 327 5.63 7.99 -4.13
C LYS A 327 7.08 8.43 -3.88
N MET A 328 8.04 7.50 -3.86
CA MET A 328 9.47 7.81 -3.73
C MET A 328 9.97 8.68 -4.88
N LEU A 329 9.63 8.32 -6.13
CA LEU A 329 9.95 9.11 -7.32
C LEU A 329 9.43 10.54 -7.22
N ARG A 330 8.14 10.72 -6.93
CA ARG A 330 7.53 12.05 -6.87
C ARG A 330 8.12 12.89 -5.75
N ARG A 331 8.43 12.28 -4.60
CA ARG A 331 9.12 12.99 -3.50
C ARG A 331 10.51 13.45 -3.95
N MET A 332 11.29 12.58 -4.61
CA MET A 332 12.59 12.94 -5.18
C MET A 332 12.47 14.09 -6.20
N PHE A 333 11.46 14.06 -7.09
CA PHE A 333 11.22 15.14 -8.06
C PHE A 333 10.98 16.48 -7.37
N ILE A 334 10.10 16.51 -6.36
CA ILE A 334 9.77 17.73 -5.61
C ILE A 334 11.01 18.27 -4.89
N GLU A 335 11.67 17.44 -4.08
CA GLU A 335 12.82 17.86 -3.26
C GLU A 335 13.99 18.33 -4.14
N SER A 336 14.24 17.64 -5.27
CA SER A 336 15.27 18.05 -6.22
C SER A 336 14.96 19.39 -6.89
N SER A 337 13.69 19.68 -7.19
CA SER A 337 13.28 20.91 -7.87
C SER A 337 13.22 22.09 -6.91
N GLU A 338 12.58 21.92 -5.74
CA GLU A 338 12.35 22.99 -4.76
C GLU A 338 13.62 23.36 -3.97
N HIS A 339 14.49 22.40 -3.69
CA HIS A 339 15.63 22.61 -2.77
C HIS A 339 16.99 22.46 -3.42
N LEU A 340 17.10 21.76 -4.55
CA LEU A 340 18.38 21.55 -5.24
C LEU A 340 18.46 22.24 -6.60
N GLY A 341 17.36 22.86 -7.07
CA GLY A 341 17.33 23.59 -8.32
C GLY A 341 17.48 22.73 -9.58
N PHE A 342 17.16 21.44 -9.49
CA PHE A 342 17.22 20.53 -10.65
C PHE A 342 16.21 20.94 -11.72
N GLU A 343 16.65 20.90 -12.98
CA GLU A 343 15.76 20.95 -14.12
C GLU A 343 15.07 19.59 -14.33
N ARG A 344 13.88 19.62 -14.95
CA ARG A 344 13.12 18.41 -15.27
C ARG A 344 13.95 17.46 -16.14
N GLY A 345 13.92 16.17 -15.85
CA GLY A 345 14.71 15.13 -16.51
C GLY A 345 16.12 14.94 -15.96
N GLN A 346 16.69 15.84 -15.16
CA GLN A 346 18.09 15.70 -14.72
C GLN A 346 18.36 14.54 -13.75
N LEU A 347 17.34 14.04 -13.05
CA LEU A 347 17.49 12.95 -12.08
C LEU A 347 17.87 11.61 -12.70
N GLU A 348 17.57 11.38 -13.98
CA GLU A 348 17.96 10.14 -14.66
C GLU A 348 19.48 9.99 -14.78
N HIS A 349 20.23 11.11 -14.77
CA HIS A 349 21.69 11.12 -14.78
C HIS A 349 22.32 10.54 -13.50
N LEU A 350 21.55 10.33 -12.44
CA LEU A 350 22.00 9.66 -11.23
C LEU A 350 22.04 8.14 -11.39
N VAL A 351 21.24 7.57 -12.30
CA VAL A 351 21.11 6.11 -12.47
C VAL A 351 22.45 5.45 -12.80
N PRO A 352 23.26 5.94 -13.77
CA PRO A 352 24.55 5.33 -14.06
C PRO A 352 25.51 5.32 -12.87
N ILE A 353 25.44 6.33 -11.99
CA ILE A 353 26.28 6.39 -10.78
C ILE A 353 25.83 5.36 -9.75
N VAL A 354 24.52 5.15 -9.59
CA VAL A 354 23.97 4.08 -8.75
C VAL A 354 24.40 2.71 -9.27
N VAL A 355 24.28 2.48 -10.58
CA VAL A 355 24.69 1.22 -11.21
C VAL A 355 26.19 0.99 -11.00
N ASP A 356 27.04 1.97 -11.28
CA ASP A 356 28.49 1.82 -11.11
C ASP A 356 28.90 1.52 -9.66
N THR A 357 28.24 2.17 -8.69
CA THR A 357 28.47 1.95 -7.26
C THR A 357 28.03 0.55 -6.80
N MET A 358 26.98 -0.02 -7.41
CA MET A 358 26.32 -1.24 -6.90
C MET A 358 26.58 -2.51 -7.74
N LYS A 359 27.05 -2.38 -8.99
CA LYS A 359 27.17 -3.48 -9.96
C LYS A 359 28.12 -4.61 -9.54
N PHE A 360 29.08 -4.34 -8.65
CA PHE A 360 29.96 -5.38 -8.11
C PHE A 360 29.17 -6.44 -7.34
N ALA A 361 28.21 -6.02 -6.51
CA ALA A 361 27.36 -6.92 -5.74
C ALA A 361 26.10 -7.35 -6.51
N TYR A 362 25.61 -6.49 -7.41
CA TYR A 362 24.34 -6.67 -8.13
C TYR A 362 24.51 -6.38 -9.63
N PRO A 363 25.17 -7.27 -10.38
CA PRO A 363 25.44 -7.07 -11.81
C PRO A 363 24.16 -6.93 -12.64
N GLU A 364 23.03 -7.48 -12.18
CA GLU A 364 21.72 -7.36 -12.84
C GLU A 364 21.20 -5.91 -12.99
N LEU A 365 21.77 -4.97 -12.21
CA LEU A 365 21.46 -3.55 -12.36
C LEU A 365 21.94 -2.97 -13.69
N GLU A 366 23.05 -3.47 -14.22
CA GLU A 366 23.61 -3.01 -15.50
C GLU A 366 22.65 -3.34 -16.65
N ASP A 367 22.14 -4.58 -16.67
CA ASP A 367 21.12 -5.02 -17.64
C ASP A 367 19.82 -4.20 -17.53
N SER A 368 19.49 -3.74 -16.32
CA SER A 368 18.27 -2.99 -16.02
C SER A 368 18.40 -1.47 -16.25
N GLN A 369 19.61 -0.95 -16.46
CA GLN A 369 19.89 0.50 -16.43
C GLN A 369 18.99 1.31 -17.37
N GLN A 370 18.85 0.88 -18.62
CA GLN A 370 18.01 1.58 -19.60
C GLN A 370 16.52 1.55 -19.22
N SER A 371 16.05 0.45 -18.63
CA SER A 371 14.67 0.33 -18.15
C SER A 371 14.43 1.27 -16.97
N ILE A 372 15.37 1.34 -16.02
CA ILE A 372 15.31 2.24 -14.86
C ILE A 372 15.21 3.70 -15.33
N ILE A 373 16.10 4.13 -16.22
CA ILE A 373 16.07 5.48 -16.82
C ILE A 373 14.71 5.73 -17.46
N ALA A 374 14.24 4.86 -18.36
CA ALA A 374 12.99 5.04 -19.07
C ALA A 374 11.76 5.18 -18.15
N HIS A 375 11.72 4.42 -17.05
CA HIS A 375 10.66 4.52 -16.05
C HIS A 375 10.70 5.84 -15.27
N ILE A 376 11.90 6.29 -14.88
CA ILE A 376 12.10 7.57 -14.19
C ILE A 376 11.68 8.73 -15.10
N SER A 377 12.19 8.82 -16.33
CA SER A 377 11.88 9.92 -17.25
C SER A 377 10.39 9.99 -17.57
N LYS A 378 9.75 8.81 -17.72
CA LYS A 378 8.32 8.72 -17.99
C LYS A 378 7.48 9.25 -16.82
N GLU A 379 7.79 8.84 -15.58
CA GLU A 379 7.06 9.32 -14.40
C GLU A 379 7.34 10.81 -14.15
N ASP A 380 8.57 11.29 -14.37
CA ASP A 380 8.93 12.72 -14.25
C ASP A 380 8.07 13.58 -15.20
N HIS A 381 8.01 13.20 -16.48
CA HIS A 381 7.18 13.88 -17.46
C HIS A 381 5.68 13.85 -17.10
N GLN A 382 5.17 12.70 -16.67
CA GLN A 382 3.76 12.55 -16.28
C GLN A 382 3.40 13.35 -15.03
N PHE A 383 4.28 13.34 -14.03
CA PHE A 383 4.12 14.06 -12.78
C PHE A 383 4.08 15.57 -13.03
N TRP A 384 5.08 16.13 -13.72
CA TRP A 384 5.13 17.56 -13.97
C TRP A 384 4.02 18.04 -14.91
N THR A 385 3.61 17.23 -15.88
CA THR A 385 2.43 17.55 -16.71
C THR A 385 1.16 17.66 -15.86
N THR A 386 1.03 16.83 -14.82
CA THR A 386 -0.09 16.87 -13.88
C THR A 386 -0.01 18.10 -12.98
N VAL A 387 1.18 18.37 -12.41
CA VAL A 387 1.45 19.56 -11.59
C VAL A 387 1.17 20.84 -12.38
N ASP A 388 1.62 20.96 -13.63
CA ASP A 388 1.40 22.14 -14.46
C ASP A 388 -0.09 22.40 -14.75
N LYS A 389 -0.88 21.33 -14.92
CA LYS A 389 -2.34 21.44 -15.04
C LYS A 389 -2.97 21.90 -13.73
N ALA A 390 -2.55 21.33 -12.61
CA ALA A 390 -3.07 21.69 -11.30
C ALA A 390 -2.68 23.11 -10.88
N LYS A 391 -1.48 23.59 -11.26
CA LYS A 391 -1.04 24.99 -11.09
C LYS A 391 -2.02 25.98 -11.72
N LYS A 392 -2.58 25.67 -12.89
CA LYS A 392 -3.62 26.51 -13.53
C LYS A 392 -4.89 26.59 -12.70
N ILE A 393 -5.26 25.51 -12.02
CA ILE A 393 -6.43 25.48 -11.11
C ILE A 393 -6.11 26.26 -9.84
N PHE A 394 -4.91 26.08 -9.30
CA PHE A 394 -4.41 26.85 -8.15
C PHE A 394 -4.52 28.36 -8.39
N PHE A 395 -4.05 28.88 -9.55
CA PHE A 395 -4.13 30.31 -9.82
C PHE A 395 -5.57 30.83 -9.90
N ARG A 396 -6.52 30.02 -10.38
CA ARG A 396 -7.96 30.38 -10.31
C ARG A 396 -8.50 30.39 -8.89
N ILE A 397 -8.05 29.46 -8.04
CA ILE A 397 -8.40 29.47 -6.61
C ILE A 397 -7.87 30.76 -5.97
N VAL A 398 -6.63 31.15 -6.27
CA VAL A 398 -6.04 32.41 -5.77
C VAL A 398 -6.85 33.64 -6.21
N GLU A 399 -7.24 33.72 -7.48
CA GLU A 399 -8.08 34.82 -8.02
C GLU A 399 -9.43 34.92 -7.29
N ASN A 400 -10.02 33.78 -6.93
CA ASN A 400 -11.32 33.71 -6.26
C ASN A 400 -11.23 33.80 -4.72
N THR A 401 -10.03 33.69 -4.15
CA THR A 401 -9.82 33.71 -2.70
C THR A 401 -9.88 35.14 -2.17
N LYS A 402 -10.93 35.45 -1.41
CA LYS A 402 -11.06 36.69 -0.63
C LYS A 402 -10.20 36.59 0.64
N GLY A 403 -9.25 37.51 0.82
CA GLY A 403 -8.31 37.50 1.97
C GLY A 403 -6.97 36.84 1.65
N ASP A 404 -6.13 36.59 2.65
CA ASP A 404 -4.76 36.10 2.49
C ASP A 404 -4.62 34.57 2.64
N THR A 405 -5.72 33.84 2.82
CA THR A 405 -5.67 32.41 3.18
C THR A 405 -6.49 31.55 2.20
N ILE A 406 -5.84 30.58 1.57
CA ILE A 406 -6.45 29.52 0.77
C ILE A 406 -7.03 28.47 1.71
N SER A 407 -8.29 28.08 1.47
CA SER A 407 -9.00 27.16 2.34
C SER A 407 -8.36 25.76 2.34
N GLY A 408 -8.47 25.05 3.47
CA GLY A 408 -7.96 23.68 3.58
C GLY A 408 -8.66 22.70 2.64
N ILE A 409 -9.94 22.93 2.31
CA ILE A 409 -10.69 22.10 1.35
C ILE A 409 -10.22 22.31 -0.09
N ASP A 410 -9.86 23.53 -0.48
CA ASP A 410 -9.31 23.81 -1.81
C ASP A 410 -7.91 23.22 -1.95
N ALA A 411 -7.07 23.39 -0.92
CA ALA A 411 -5.76 22.75 -0.86
C ALA A 411 -5.88 21.21 -0.89
N PHE A 412 -6.87 20.65 -0.18
CA PHE A 412 -7.14 19.21 -0.20
C PHE A 412 -7.65 18.75 -1.57
N THR A 413 -8.49 19.53 -2.24
CA THR A 413 -8.97 19.23 -3.60
C THR A 413 -7.84 19.26 -4.62
N LEU A 414 -6.94 20.24 -4.52
CA LEU A 414 -5.72 20.31 -5.34
C LEU A 414 -4.85 19.07 -5.14
N PHE A 415 -4.71 18.61 -3.88
CA PHE A 415 -3.96 17.41 -3.53
C PHE A 415 -4.62 16.12 -4.04
N ASP A 416 -5.90 15.90 -3.70
CA ASP A 416 -6.60 14.64 -3.90
C ASP A 416 -7.12 14.48 -5.34
N ALA A 417 -7.80 15.50 -5.87
CA ALA A 417 -8.43 15.44 -7.19
C ALA A 417 -7.47 15.82 -8.33
N HIS A 418 -6.46 16.65 -8.05
CA HIS A 418 -5.57 17.21 -9.07
C HIS A 418 -4.10 16.81 -8.91
N GLY A 419 -3.75 16.10 -7.83
CA GLY A 419 -2.42 15.55 -7.62
C GLY A 419 -1.33 16.59 -7.34
N LEU A 420 -1.70 17.80 -6.91
CA LEU A 420 -0.76 18.87 -6.53
C LEU A 420 -0.36 18.69 -5.06
N PRO A 421 0.91 18.36 -4.76
CA PRO A 421 1.39 18.24 -3.39
C PRO A 421 1.11 19.50 -2.56
N LEU A 422 0.91 19.31 -1.24
CA LEU A 422 0.71 20.43 -0.32
C LEU A 422 1.93 21.37 -0.32
N SER A 423 3.16 20.85 -0.35
CA SER A 423 4.39 21.67 -0.38
C SER A 423 4.40 22.64 -1.56
N ILE A 424 4.12 22.13 -2.76
CA ILE A 424 4.00 22.95 -3.97
C ILE A 424 2.86 23.96 -3.83
N THR A 425 1.73 23.56 -3.25
CA THR A 425 0.58 24.45 -3.01
C THR A 425 0.94 25.60 -2.07
N GLU A 426 1.67 25.32 -1.00
CA GLU A 426 2.15 26.32 -0.03
C GLU A 426 3.17 27.27 -0.61
N GLU A 427 4.09 26.76 -1.43
CA GLU A 427 5.08 27.58 -2.12
C GLU A 427 4.41 28.54 -3.09
N LEU A 428 3.49 28.04 -3.92
CA LEU A 428 2.73 28.87 -4.86
C LEU A 428 1.86 29.90 -4.13
N ALA A 429 1.27 29.53 -2.98
CA ALA A 429 0.52 30.46 -2.13
C ALA A 429 1.43 31.58 -1.64
N ARG A 430 2.60 31.24 -1.11
CA ARG A 430 3.59 32.21 -0.63
C ARG A 430 4.02 33.17 -1.73
N ASN A 431 4.30 32.67 -2.93
CA ASN A 431 4.68 33.47 -4.09
C ASN A 431 3.53 34.40 -4.56
N ALA A 432 2.28 34.01 -4.32
CA ALA A 432 1.09 34.82 -4.59
C ALA A 432 0.68 35.73 -3.40
N GLY A 433 1.49 35.83 -2.35
CA GLY A 433 1.17 36.62 -1.15
C GLY A 433 0.03 36.05 -0.29
N LYS A 434 -0.24 34.75 -0.40
CA LYS A 434 -1.26 34.01 0.35
C LYS A 434 -0.60 32.97 1.29
N ARG A 435 -1.41 32.39 2.17
CA ARG A 435 -1.10 31.25 3.05
C ARG A 435 -2.09 30.13 2.79
N VAL A 436 -1.79 28.92 3.22
CA VAL A 436 -2.71 27.77 3.15
C VAL A 436 -3.14 27.41 4.56
N ASP A 437 -4.43 27.15 4.77
CA ASP A 437 -4.92 26.58 6.03
C ASP A 437 -4.52 25.10 6.14
N GLN A 438 -3.33 24.87 6.70
CA GLN A 438 -2.75 23.54 6.91
C GLN A 438 -3.57 22.69 7.87
N ILE A 439 -4.20 23.30 8.88
CA ILE A 439 -4.96 22.57 9.90
C ILE A 439 -6.22 22.00 9.24
N ALA A 440 -6.96 22.83 8.49
CA ALA A 440 -8.13 22.38 7.75
C ALA A 440 -7.76 21.38 6.63
N PHE A 441 -6.63 21.57 5.95
CA PHE A 441 -6.13 20.59 4.98
C PHE A 441 -5.92 19.21 5.62
N GLU A 442 -5.19 19.17 6.74
CA GLU A 442 -4.88 17.92 7.41
C GLU A 442 -6.13 17.29 8.04
N TYR A 443 -7.11 18.11 8.46
CA TYR A 443 -8.44 17.63 8.83
C TYR A 443 -9.14 16.92 7.65
N HIS A 444 -9.28 17.58 6.49
CA HIS A 444 -9.92 16.98 5.31
C HIS A 444 -9.18 15.75 4.79
N ARG A 445 -7.85 15.80 4.81
CA ARG A 445 -7.00 14.66 4.47
C ARG A 445 -7.21 13.50 5.44
N ASN A 446 -7.33 13.76 6.73
CA ASN A 446 -7.59 12.72 7.71
C ASN A 446 -9.02 12.19 7.63
N GLU A 447 -10.02 13.01 7.32
CA GLU A 447 -11.39 12.54 7.05
C GLU A 447 -11.43 11.66 5.79
N ALA A 448 -10.82 12.08 4.67
CA ALA A 448 -10.69 11.25 3.47
C ALA A 448 -9.89 9.97 3.73
N ARG A 449 -8.83 10.05 4.55
CA ARG A 449 -8.03 8.91 4.98
C ARG A 449 -8.80 8.01 5.94
N LYS A 450 -9.71 8.52 6.77
CA LYS A 450 -10.61 7.71 7.60
C LYS A 450 -11.65 7.02 6.73
N ILE A 451 -12.18 7.68 5.71
CA ILE A 451 -13.09 7.05 4.72
C ILE A 451 -12.35 5.92 3.98
N SER A 452 -11.10 6.18 3.52
CA SER A 452 -10.26 5.20 2.81
C SER A 452 -9.64 4.11 3.71
N LYS A 453 -9.28 4.41 4.97
CA LYS A 453 -8.81 3.43 5.97
C LYS A 453 -9.97 2.62 6.52
N ASN A 454 -11.12 3.23 6.74
CA ASN A 454 -12.30 2.48 7.15
C ASN A 454 -12.64 1.48 6.06
N ALA A 455 -12.46 1.78 4.77
CA ALA A 455 -12.59 0.82 3.68
C ALA A 455 -11.54 -0.33 3.68
N SER A 456 -10.38 -0.18 4.35
CA SER A 456 -9.23 -1.11 4.22
C SER A 456 -8.65 -1.70 5.51
N LYS A 457 -9.08 -1.32 6.73
CA LYS A 457 -8.35 -1.66 7.96
C LYS A 457 -9.02 -2.57 9.00
N PHE A 458 -10.16 -3.18 8.71
CA PHE A 458 -10.70 -4.14 9.65
C PHE A 458 -11.39 -5.30 8.94
N THR A 459 -10.59 -6.24 8.44
CA THR A 459 -11.09 -7.57 8.10
C THR A 459 -10.87 -8.45 9.32
N LEU A 460 -11.95 -8.74 10.04
CA LEU A 460 -11.91 -9.68 11.16
C LEU A 460 -11.38 -11.04 10.67
N LYS A 461 -10.30 -11.52 11.30
CA LYS A 461 -9.73 -12.85 11.04
C LYS A 461 -10.53 -13.92 11.79
N LEU A 462 -11.72 -14.21 11.28
CA LEU A 462 -12.63 -15.23 11.82
C LEU A 462 -12.49 -16.52 11.03
N ASP A 463 -12.30 -17.65 11.72
CA ASP A 463 -12.35 -18.98 11.10
C ASP A 463 -13.80 -19.34 10.75
N SER A 464 -14.10 -19.47 9.46
CA SER A 464 -15.45 -19.82 9.00
C SER A 464 -15.95 -21.17 9.54
N ARG A 465 -15.06 -22.07 9.95
CA ARG A 465 -15.42 -23.38 10.55
C ARG A 465 -16.11 -23.25 11.92
N GLU A 466 -15.90 -22.12 12.61
CA GLU A 466 -16.57 -21.83 13.89
C GLU A 466 -18.03 -21.37 13.70
N PHE A 467 -18.40 -20.96 12.48
CA PHE A 467 -19.73 -20.43 12.15
C PHE A 467 -20.39 -21.20 11.00
N PRO A 468 -20.58 -22.54 11.12
CA PRO A 468 -21.07 -23.38 10.03
C PRO A 468 -22.53 -23.07 9.65
N THR A 469 -23.29 -22.40 10.52
CA THR A 469 -24.67 -21.99 10.26
C THR A 469 -24.79 -20.66 9.52
N HIS A 470 -23.67 -19.92 9.34
CA HIS A 470 -23.69 -18.67 8.60
C HIS A 470 -23.97 -18.91 7.10
N SER A 471 -24.93 -18.18 6.55
CA SER A 471 -25.24 -18.16 5.12
C SER A 471 -25.62 -16.75 4.69
N ASP A 472 -25.09 -16.31 3.54
CA ASP A 472 -25.50 -15.04 2.93
C ASP A 472 -26.25 -15.24 1.60
N ARG A 473 -26.80 -16.44 1.37
CA ARG A 473 -27.52 -16.76 0.13
C ARG A 473 -28.81 -15.97 -0.03
N CYS A 474 -29.47 -15.60 1.08
CA CYS A 474 -30.74 -14.87 1.05
C CYS A 474 -30.64 -13.46 0.45
N LYS A 475 -29.42 -12.93 0.25
CA LYS A 475 -29.20 -11.69 -0.51
C LYS A 475 -29.63 -11.79 -1.98
N TYR A 476 -29.76 -13.00 -2.53
CA TYR A 476 -30.22 -13.27 -3.90
C TYR A 476 -31.73 -13.52 -4.01
N ASP A 477 -32.46 -13.63 -2.89
CA ASP A 477 -33.86 -14.07 -2.88
C ASP A 477 -34.86 -12.91 -3.15
N TYR A 478 -34.52 -12.01 -4.08
CA TYR A 478 -35.40 -10.91 -4.47
C TYR A 478 -36.18 -11.23 -5.75
N ARG A 479 -37.35 -10.60 -5.88
CA ARG A 479 -38.23 -10.76 -7.06
C ARG A 479 -38.68 -9.41 -7.59
N ILE A 480 -39.05 -9.38 -8.86
CA ILE A 480 -39.68 -8.22 -9.49
C ILE A 480 -41.20 -8.42 -9.54
N GLN A 481 -41.96 -7.41 -9.13
CA GLN A 481 -43.41 -7.37 -9.25
C GLN A 481 -43.87 -6.95 -10.65
N THR A 482 -45.16 -7.10 -10.94
CA THR A 482 -45.76 -6.70 -12.23
C THR A 482 -45.63 -5.21 -12.53
N ASP A 483 -45.50 -4.36 -11.50
CA ASP A 483 -45.27 -2.93 -11.64
C ASP A 483 -43.77 -2.56 -11.82
N GLY A 484 -42.89 -3.56 -11.93
CA GLY A 484 -41.45 -3.39 -12.13
C GLY A 484 -40.66 -3.14 -10.84
N LYS A 485 -41.29 -3.11 -9.66
CA LYS A 485 -40.60 -2.90 -8.39
C LYS A 485 -39.96 -4.17 -7.86
N TYR A 486 -38.78 -4.02 -7.28
CA TYR A 486 -38.11 -5.10 -6.57
C TYR A 486 -38.70 -5.26 -5.18
N VAL A 487 -38.93 -6.51 -4.79
CA VAL A 487 -39.33 -6.88 -3.44
C VAL A 487 -38.23 -7.74 -2.85
N PHE A 488 -37.71 -7.28 -1.71
CA PHE A 488 -36.73 -7.99 -0.92
C PHE A 488 -37.42 -8.68 0.26
N PRO A 489 -37.10 -9.95 0.55
CA PRO A 489 -37.74 -10.68 1.64
C PRO A 489 -37.33 -10.10 2.99
N LYS A 490 -38.23 -10.13 3.98
CA LYS A 490 -37.86 -9.81 5.36
C LYS A 490 -37.18 -11.03 5.98
N ILE A 491 -35.93 -10.86 6.41
CA ILE A 491 -35.15 -11.94 7.02
C ILE A 491 -35.04 -11.69 8.53
N SER A 492 -35.60 -12.60 9.32
CA SER A 492 -35.31 -12.71 10.76
C SER A 492 -34.12 -13.65 10.95
N THR A 493 -33.10 -13.23 11.70
CA THR A 493 -31.87 -13.98 11.89
C THR A 493 -31.34 -13.88 13.31
N ARG A 494 -30.60 -14.89 13.76
CA ARG A 494 -29.88 -14.86 15.03
C ARG A 494 -28.54 -14.13 14.88
N ILE A 495 -28.14 -13.38 15.90
CA ILE A 495 -26.77 -12.87 16.04
C ILE A 495 -25.86 -14.01 16.51
N LEU A 496 -24.80 -14.31 15.76
CA LEU A 496 -23.83 -15.37 16.05
C LEU A 496 -22.61 -14.86 16.82
N ALA A 497 -22.10 -13.69 16.45
CA ALA A 497 -20.93 -13.09 17.09
C ALA A 497 -20.95 -11.57 16.99
N MET A 498 -20.28 -10.92 17.93
CA MET A 498 -20.17 -9.47 18.01
C MET A 498 -18.74 -9.05 18.37
N PHE A 499 -18.34 -7.89 17.84
CA PHE A 499 -17.02 -7.33 18.05
C PHE A 499 -17.13 -5.83 18.34
N ASP A 500 -16.29 -5.33 19.23
CA ASP A 500 -16.20 -3.89 19.54
C ASP A 500 -15.51 -3.10 18.42
N SER A 501 -15.36 -1.79 18.58
CA SER A 501 -14.71 -0.91 17.60
C SER A 501 -13.22 -1.23 17.35
N ALA A 502 -12.58 -1.97 18.26
CA ALA A 502 -11.21 -2.47 18.11
C ALA A 502 -11.19 -3.90 17.57
N GLY A 503 -12.36 -4.47 17.27
CA GLY A 503 -12.58 -5.83 16.80
C GLY A 503 -12.32 -6.94 17.80
N LYS A 504 -12.32 -6.62 19.09
CA LYS A 504 -12.26 -7.64 20.12
C LYS A 504 -13.64 -8.29 20.27
N PRO A 505 -13.72 -9.63 20.42
CA PRO A 505 -14.98 -10.31 20.70
C PRO A 505 -15.65 -9.72 21.95
N THR A 506 -16.95 -9.44 21.87
CA THR A 506 -17.76 -8.96 22.98
C THR A 506 -19.09 -9.69 23.02
N THR A 507 -19.66 -9.88 24.21
CA THR A 507 -20.99 -10.48 24.39
C THR A 507 -22.12 -9.46 24.27
N LYS A 508 -21.79 -8.16 24.39
CA LYS A 508 -22.77 -7.06 24.38
C LYS A 508 -22.19 -5.80 23.76
N LEU A 509 -23.00 -5.07 23.01
CA LEU A 509 -22.76 -3.67 22.64
C LEU A 509 -23.78 -2.84 23.39
N SER A 510 -23.35 -2.09 24.42
CA SER A 510 -24.24 -1.56 25.46
C SER A 510 -24.44 -0.04 25.45
N SER A 511 -23.66 0.73 24.69
CA SER A 511 -23.82 2.19 24.60
C SER A 511 -24.44 2.60 23.26
N ALA A 512 -25.45 3.46 23.31
CA ALA A 512 -25.94 4.15 22.12
C ALA A 512 -24.76 4.81 21.39
N ALA A 513 -24.68 4.60 20.08
CA ALA A 513 -23.57 4.97 19.19
C ALA A 513 -22.24 4.20 19.36
N ALA A 514 -22.19 3.07 20.09
CA ALA A 514 -21.02 2.18 20.05
C ALA A 514 -20.81 1.65 18.64
N ALA A 515 -19.64 1.95 18.05
CA ALA A 515 -19.21 1.31 16.82
C ALA A 515 -18.81 -0.15 17.10
N GLY A 516 -19.17 -1.04 16.20
CA GLY A 516 -18.85 -2.46 16.31
C GLY A 516 -19.19 -3.24 15.04
N SER A 517 -19.05 -4.56 15.13
CA SER A 517 -19.32 -5.48 14.04
C SER A 517 -20.15 -6.67 14.51
N ILE A 518 -21.01 -7.18 13.64
CA ILE A 518 -21.93 -8.27 13.93
C ILE A 518 -21.85 -9.32 12.83
N LEU A 519 -21.79 -10.59 13.23
CA LEU A 519 -22.02 -11.74 12.36
C LEU A 519 -23.40 -12.33 12.68
N VAL A 520 -24.21 -12.56 11.66
CA VAL A 520 -25.57 -13.11 11.77
C VAL A 520 -25.67 -14.48 11.09
N GLU A 521 -26.65 -15.29 11.46
CA GLU A 521 -26.85 -16.63 10.88
C GLU A 521 -27.25 -16.58 9.40
N ASN A 522 -28.27 -15.82 9.04
CA ASN A 522 -28.66 -15.58 7.65
C ASN A 522 -28.44 -14.10 7.33
N CYS A 523 -27.60 -13.77 6.36
CA CYS A 523 -27.23 -12.38 6.02
C CYS A 523 -27.80 -11.95 4.68
N GLN A 524 -28.71 -10.96 4.69
CA GLN A 524 -29.30 -10.40 3.48
C GLN A 524 -28.44 -9.28 2.87
N PHE A 525 -27.56 -8.65 3.65
CA PHE A 525 -26.69 -7.57 3.19
C PHE A 525 -25.61 -8.12 2.26
N TYR A 526 -25.44 -7.48 1.11
CA TYR A 526 -24.33 -7.73 0.21
C TYR A 526 -23.06 -7.14 0.80
N ALA A 527 -22.12 -8.04 1.13
CA ALA A 527 -20.78 -7.67 1.52
C ALA A 527 -19.97 -7.18 0.31
N GLU A 528 -19.21 -6.10 0.48
CA GLU A 528 -18.38 -5.52 -0.57
C GLU A 528 -17.41 -6.56 -1.15
N GLN A 529 -17.60 -6.89 -2.43
CA GLN A 529 -16.79 -7.84 -3.19
C GLN A 529 -17.05 -7.70 -4.69
N GLY A 530 -16.14 -8.17 -5.53
CA GLY A 530 -16.32 -8.21 -6.99
C GLY A 530 -16.48 -6.84 -7.66
N GLY A 531 -16.06 -5.76 -6.99
CA GLY A 531 -16.23 -4.38 -7.45
C GLY A 531 -17.55 -3.72 -7.04
N GLN A 532 -18.54 -4.47 -6.55
CA GLN A 532 -19.79 -3.89 -6.01
C GLN A 532 -19.61 -3.44 -4.57
N ALA A 533 -19.99 -2.19 -4.28
CA ALA A 533 -20.01 -1.65 -2.92
C ALA A 533 -21.05 -2.36 -2.04
N SER A 534 -20.83 -2.30 -0.72
CA SER A 534 -21.73 -2.95 0.23
C SER A 534 -23.07 -2.22 0.40
N ASP A 535 -24.06 -2.98 0.88
CA ASP A 535 -25.34 -2.41 1.31
C ASP A 535 -25.26 -1.69 2.64
N TYR A 536 -26.23 -0.80 2.84
CA TYR A 536 -26.53 -0.16 4.11
C TYR A 536 -27.90 -0.61 4.60
N GLY A 537 -28.21 -0.29 5.85
CA GLY A 537 -29.54 -0.55 6.40
C GLY A 537 -29.54 -0.59 7.91
N ILE A 538 -30.52 -1.26 8.48
CA ILE A 538 -30.73 -1.36 9.92
C ILE A 538 -31.13 -2.79 10.31
N LEU A 539 -30.69 -3.20 11.48
CA LEU A 539 -31.22 -4.37 12.19
C LEU A 539 -32.24 -3.90 13.21
N LYS A 540 -33.36 -4.61 13.31
CA LYS A 540 -34.44 -4.32 14.26
C LYS A 540 -34.69 -5.49 15.19
N ALA A 541 -34.94 -5.19 16.47
CA ALA A 541 -35.55 -6.13 17.41
C ALA A 541 -36.88 -5.55 17.90
N HIS A 542 -37.92 -6.39 17.98
CA HIS A 542 -39.26 -5.96 18.40
C HIS A 542 -39.79 -4.72 17.65
N GLY A 543 -39.45 -4.58 16.37
CA GLY A 543 -39.85 -3.44 15.53
C GLY A 543 -39.05 -2.15 15.73
N LYS A 544 -38.08 -2.11 16.66
CA LYS A 544 -37.22 -0.95 16.91
C LYS A 544 -35.83 -1.14 16.30
N PRO A 545 -35.20 -0.08 15.76
CA PRO A 545 -33.83 -0.16 15.25
C PRO A 545 -32.85 -0.33 16.42
N ILE A 546 -32.03 -1.37 16.37
CA ILE A 546 -31.03 -1.67 17.40
C ILE A 546 -29.59 -1.51 16.89
N PHE A 547 -29.38 -1.59 15.56
CA PHE A 547 -28.07 -1.44 14.95
C PHE A 547 -28.21 -0.84 13.55
N VAL A 548 -27.44 0.21 13.27
CA VAL A 548 -27.32 0.81 11.94
C VAL A 548 -26.13 0.18 11.23
N VAL A 549 -26.38 -0.47 10.10
CA VAL A 549 -25.34 -1.07 9.24
C VAL A 549 -24.83 0.00 8.28
N GLU A 550 -23.57 0.38 8.47
CA GLU A 550 -22.87 1.38 7.66
C GLU A 550 -22.03 0.73 6.54
N SER A 551 -21.70 -0.55 6.66
CA SER A 551 -21.12 -1.36 5.58
C SER A 551 -21.18 -2.85 5.91
N ALA A 552 -21.03 -3.70 4.89
CA ALA A 552 -20.88 -5.15 5.05
C ALA A 552 -19.63 -5.62 4.30
N ARG A 553 -18.87 -6.57 4.85
CA ARG A 553 -17.63 -7.07 4.24
C ARG A 553 -17.44 -8.55 4.41
N LYS A 554 -16.73 -9.14 3.46
CA LYS A 554 -16.22 -10.48 3.62
C LYS A 554 -15.11 -10.53 4.67
N ASN A 555 -15.11 -11.59 5.47
CA ASN A 555 -13.96 -11.92 6.31
C ASN A 555 -12.76 -12.36 5.42
N HIS A 556 -11.63 -12.64 6.06
CA HIS A 556 -10.37 -12.91 5.38
C HIS A 556 -10.38 -14.13 4.43
N ASP A 557 -11.25 -15.12 4.65
CA ASP A 557 -11.38 -16.31 3.80
C ASP A 557 -12.52 -16.21 2.77
N GLY A 558 -13.23 -15.07 2.71
CA GLY A 558 -14.31 -14.83 1.75
C GLY A 558 -15.66 -15.48 2.09
N LYS A 559 -15.74 -16.29 3.14
CA LYS A 559 -16.94 -17.12 3.41
C LYS A 559 -17.97 -16.42 4.29
N LEU A 560 -17.53 -15.60 5.26
CA LEU A 560 -18.43 -14.92 6.19
C LEU A 560 -18.71 -13.48 5.75
N SER A 561 -19.97 -13.06 5.83
CA SER A 561 -20.40 -11.67 5.62
C SER A 561 -20.62 -11.00 6.97
N VAL A 562 -19.74 -10.06 7.31
CA VAL A 562 -19.75 -9.33 8.59
C VAL A 562 -20.32 -7.93 8.38
N LEU A 563 -21.24 -7.53 9.25
CA LEU A 563 -21.89 -6.22 9.25
C LEU A 563 -21.12 -5.27 10.16
N TYR A 564 -20.77 -4.08 9.67
CA TYR A 564 -20.07 -3.04 10.43
C TYR A 564 -20.99 -1.84 10.58
N GLY A 565 -21.00 -1.25 11.77
CA GLY A 565 -21.94 -0.17 12.04
C GLY A 565 -21.97 0.28 13.48
N LYS A 566 -23.11 0.85 13.88
CA LYS A 566 -23.30 1.46 15.20
C LYS A 566 -24.53 0.91 15.89
N CYS A 567 -24.35 0.55 17.15
CA CYS A 567 -25.41 0.22 18.08
C CYS A 567 -26.31 1.44 18.35
N VAL A 568 -27.62 1.24 18.32
CA VAL A 568 -28.65 2.23 18.67
C VAL A 568 -29.21 1.92 20.05
N GLU A 569 -29.57 0.67 20.27
CA GLU A 569 -29.98 0.10 21.56
C GLU A 569 -29.10 -1.12 21.85
N SER A 570 -29.04 -1.54 23.11
CA SER A 570 -28.17 -2.66 23.49
C SER A 570 -28.59 -3.95 22.79
N LEU A 571 -27.61 -4.68 22.27
CA LEU A 571 -27.81 -5.98 21.65
C LEU A 571 -26.86 -7.02 22.24
N GLU A 572 -27.30 -8.28 22.25
CA GLU A 572 -26.55 -9.41 22.80
C GLU A 572 -26.43 -10.56 21.79
N ILE A 573 -25.39 -11.38 21.94
CA ILE A 573 -25.22 -12.59 21.13
C ILE A 573 -26.42 -13.52 21.36
N GLY A 574 -26.95 -14.11 20.29
CA GLY A 574 -28.10 -15.02 20.34
C GLY A 574 -29.46 -14.34 20.12
N GLU A 575 -29.51 -13.01 20.13
CA GLU A 575 -30.75 -12.26 19.89
C GLU A 575 -31.24 -12.43 18.43
N ILE A 576 -32.57 -12.45 18.25
CA ILE A 576 -33.21 -12.55 16.94
C ILE A 576 -33.55 -11.15 16.43
N VAL A 577 -33.09 -10.83 15.22
CA VAL A 577 -33.20 -9.51 14.62
C VAL A 577 -33.80 -9.59 13.21
N GLU A 578 -34.67 -8.64 12.86
CA GLU A 578 -35.14 -8.41 11.48
C GLU A 578 -34.11 -7.55 10.74
N GLN A 579 -33.73 -7.97 9.53
CA GLN A 579 -32.88 -7.21 8.62
C GLN A 579 -33.72 -6.31 7.71
N ASN A 580 -33.37 -5.02 7.65
CA ASN A 580 -33.94 -4.07 6.71
C ASN A 580 -32.81 -3.37 5.95
N ILE A 581 -32.57 -3.80 4.71
CA ILE A 581 -31.61 -3.16 3.81
C ILE A 581 -32.17 -1.83 3.27
N ASP A 582 -31.29 -0.91 2.87
CA ASP A 582 -31.66 0.23 2.04
C ASP A 582 -31.95 -0.27 0.62
N GLU A 583 -33.23 -0.49 0.33
CA GLU A 583 -33.70 -1.02 -0.95
C GLU A 583 -33.35 -0.08 -2.13
N GLY A 584 -33.34 1.24 -1.90
CA GLY A 584 -32.99 2.23 -2.92
C GLY A 584 -31.52 2.10 -3.33
N ARG A 585 -30.62 2.00 -2.34
CA ARG A 585 -29.20 1.73 -2.56
C ARG A 585 -29.00 0.39 -3.25
N ARG A 586 -29.63 -0.68 -2.77
CA ARG A 586 -29.52 -2.03 -3.35
C ARG A 586 -29.93 -2.04 -4.83
N CYS A 587 -31.07 -1.43 -5.16
CA CYS A 587 -31.52 -1.30 -6.55
C CYS A 587 -30.53 -0.50 -7.39
N GLY A 588 -29.98 0.60 -6.87
CA GLY A 588 -28.90 1.36 -7.52
C GLY A 588 -27.69 0.49 -7.86
N LEU A 589 -27.20 -0.26 -6.87
CA LEU A 589 -26.06 -1.18 -7.03
C LEU A 589 -26.35 -2.25 -8.08
N MET A 590 -27.53 -2.89 -8.03
CA MET A 590 -27.95 -3.90 -9.01
C MET A 590 -27.98 -3.35 -10.44
N ARG A 591 -28.48 -2.13 -10.64
CA ARG A 591 -28.50 -1.45 -11.95
C ARG A 591 -27.10 -1.22 -12.47
N SER A 592 -26.25 -0.58 -11.68
CA SER A 592 -24.87 -0.26 -12.08
C SER A 592 -24.01 -1.51 -12.28
N HIS A 593 -24.21 -2.57 -11.48
CA HIS A 593 -23.50 -3.82 -11.68
C HIS A 593 -23.91 -4.50 -12.99
N SER A 594 -25.21 -4.58 -13.26
CA SER A 594 -25.71 -5.20 -14.49
C SER A 594 -25.30 -4.40 -15.73
N ALA A 595 -25.29 -3.07 -15.65
CA ALA A 595 -24.75 -2.20 -16.70
C ALA A 595 -23.25 -2.41 -16.92
N THR A 596 -22.49 -2.74 -15.88
CA THR A 596 -21.06 -3.04 -15.99
C THR A 596 -20.81 -4.28 -16.84
N HIS A 597 -21.60 -5.35 -16.68
CA HIS A 597 -21.53 -6.54 -17.54
C HIS A 597 -21.87 -6.23 -19.00
N LEU A 598 -22.97 -5.49 -19.24
CA LEU A 598 -23.32 -5.07 -20.59
C LEU A 598 -22.23 -4.20 -21.23
N LEU A 599 -21.59 -3.32 -20.45
CA LEU A 599 -20.48 -2.49 -20.89
C LEU A 599 -19.25 -3.33 -21.24
N ASN A 600 -18.86 -4.28 -20.38
CA ASN A 600 -17.73 -5.17 -20.65
C ASN A 600 -17.97 -5.97 -21.94
N TYR A 601 -19.16 -6.54 -22.07
CA TYR A 601 -19.56 -7.26 -23.27
C TYR A 601 -19.50 -6.38 -24.52
N ALA A 602 -20.08 -5.18 -24.47
CA ALA A 602 -20.04 -4.22 -25.57
C ALA A 602 -18.59 -3.85 -25.97
N LEU A 603 -17.72 -3.59 -24.99
CA LEU A 603 -16.31 -3.26 -25.25
C LEU A 603 -15.55 -4.43 -25.92
N LYS A 604 -15.83 -5.67 -25.53
CA LYS A 604 -15.29 -6.87 -26.19
C LYS A 604 -15.82 -6.97 -27.62
N ARG A 605 -17.14 -6.82 -27.81
CA ARG A 605 -17.83 -6.90 -29.11
C ARG A 605 -17.31 -5.89 -30.14
N PHE A 606 -17.05 -4.65 -29.72
CA PHE A 606 -16.47 -3.61 -30.58
C PHE A 606 -14.94 -3.66 -30.67
N ASN A 607 -14.31 -4.75 -30.18
CA ASN A 607 -12.87 -5.00 -30.17
C ASN A 607 -12.05 -3.87 -29.51
N MET A 608 -12.64 -3.22 -28.51
CA MET A 608 -12.00 -2.15 -27.74
C MET A 608 -11.25 -2.70 -26.51
N SER A 609 -11.74 -3.80 -25.94
CA SER A 609 -11.21 -4.41 -24.72
C SER A 609 -10.61 -5.79 -24.98
N ASN A 610 -9.48 -6.07 -24.33
CA ASN A 610 -8.90 -7.42 -24.21
C ASN A 610 -9.09 -8.02 -22.81
N GLY A 611 -10.01 -7.45 -22.01
CA GLY A 611 -10.38 -7.94 -20.70
C GLY A 611 -10.40 -6.86 -19.62
N GLN A 612 -11.21 -7.11 -18.59
CA GLN A 612 -11.33 -6.27 -17.41
C GLN A 612 -10.03 -6.26 -16.59
N LYS A 613 -9.64 -5.08 -16.11
CA LYS A 613 -8.49 -4.86 -15.23
C LYS A 613 -8.91 -4.37 -13.85
N GLY A 614 -10.10 -3.79 -13.73
CA GLY A 614 -10.68 -3.35 -12.46
C GLY A 614 -12.12 -2.88 -12.65
N SER A 615 -12.91 -2.93 -11.58
CA SER A 615 -14.28 -2.42 -11.57
C SER A 615 -14.59 -1.81 -10.20
N SER A 616 -15.44 -0.79 -10.17
CA SER A 616 -16.02 -0.21 -8.97
C SER A 616 -17.44 0.25 -9.29
N VAL A 617 -18.40 -0.25 -8.52
CA VAL A 617 -19.83 -0.08 -8.73
C VAL A 617 -20.43 0.49 -7.44
N GLU A 618 -20.98 1.70 -7.56
CA GLU A 618 -21.78 2.38 -6.54
C GLU A 618 -23.25 2.46 -7.00
N SER A 619 -24.13 2.97 -6.14
CA SER A 619 -25.57 3.04 -6.43
C SER A 619 -25.96 4.02 -7.54
N ASP A 620 -25.10 4.99 -7.82
CA ASP A 620 -25.34 6.12 -8.74
C ASP A 620 -24.33 6.19 -9.90
N ARG A 621 -23.23 5.43 -9.84
CA ARG A 621 -22.13 5.46 -10.82
C ARG A 621 -21.34 4.17 -10.86
N LEU A 622 -20.66 3.97 -11.97
CA LEU A 622 -19.68 2.89 -12.15
C LEU A 622 -18.38 3.38 -12.80
N ARG A 623 -17.30 2.69 -12.45
CA ARG A 623 -15.96 2.85 -13.01
C ARG A 623 -15.49 1.51 -13.54
N PHE A 624 -15.15 1.46 -14.81
CA PHE A 624 -14.71 0.24 -15.48
C PHE A 624 -13.34 0.41 -16.12
N ASP A 625 -12.38 -0.44 -15.71
CA ASP A 625 -11.02 -0.42 -16.21
C ASP A 625 -10.78 -1.61 -17.13
N TYR A 626 -10.27 -1.37 -18.32
CA TYR A 626 -10.07 -2.40 -19.33
C TYR A 626 -8.74 -2.26 -20.05
N GLY A 627 -8.18 -3.40 -20.45
CA GLY A 627 -6.97 -3.42 -21.27
C GLY A 627 -7.32 -3.22 -22.74
N THR A 628 -6.46 -2.53 -23.49
CA THR A 628 -6.62 -2.33 -24.94
C THR A 628 -5.29 -2.48 -25.67
N ARG A 629 -5.33 -2.94 -26.93
CA ARG A 629 -4.14 -3.09 -27.82
C ARG A 629 -4.21 -2.20 -29.06
N ILE A 630 -5.35 -1.53 -29.28
CA ILE A 630 -5.61 -0.74 -30.48
C ILE A 630 -5.49 0.75 -30.19
N GLU A 631 -5.25 1.52 -31.26
CA GLU A 631 -5.39 2.97 -31.20
C GLU A 631 -6.84 3.34 -30.89
N TRP A 632 -7.02 4.31 -29.99
CA TRP A 632 -8.31 4.58 -29.38
C TRP A 632 -9.19 5.44 -30.29
N ASP A 633 -10.46 5.04 -30.45
CA ASP A 633 -11.43 5.67 -31.34
C ASP A 633 -12.69 6.10 -30.56
N LYS A 634 -12.97 7.40 -30.58
CA LYS A 634 -14.15 8.00 -29.93
C LYS A 634 -15.48 7.53 -30.53
N SER A 635 -15.51 7.26 -31.83
CA SER A 635 -16.75 6.89 -32.52
C SER A 635 -17.28 5.54 -32.03
N LYS A 636 -16.38 4.57 -31.85
CA LYS A 636 -16.71 3.24 -31.29
C LYS A 636 -17.25 3.30 -29.87
N LEU A 637 -16.83 4.26 -29.06
CA LEU A 637 -17.35 4.38 -27.69
C LEU A 637 -18.81 4.87 -27.66
N ALA A 638 -19.22 5.66 -28.65
CA ALA A 638 -20.64 6.01 -28.84
C ALA A 638 -21.46 4.78 -29.28
N ASP A 639 -20.88 3.89 -30.09
CA ASP A 639 -21.54 2.63 -30.48
C ASP A 639 -21.66 1.67 -29.29
N VAL A 640 -20.64 1.61 -28.42
CA VAL A 640 -20.68 0.88 -27.13
C VAL A 640 -21.82 1.40 -26.25
N GLU A 641 -21.93 2.73 -26.06
CA GLU A 641 -23.01 3.32 -25.27
C GLU A 641 -24.40 3.00 -25.85
N ARG A 642 -24.56 3.14 -27.18
CA ARG A 642 -25.80 2.80 -27.87
C ARG A 642 -26.15 1.32 -27.74
N PHE A 643 -25.16 0.44 -27.79
CA PHE A 643 -25.39 -0.99 -27.62
C PHE A 643 -25.94 -1.31 -26.24
N VAL A 644 -25.37 -0.71 -25.18
CA VAL A 644 -25.87 -0.90 -23.81
C VAL A 644 -27.31 -0.40 -23.70
N GLN A 645 -27.62 0.77 -24.28
CA GLN A 645 -28.98 1.32 -24.31
C GLN A 645 -29.97 0.38 -25.02
N ASN A 646 -29.60 -0.14 -26.20
CA ASN A 646 -30.44 -1.10 -26.92
C ASN A 646 -30.72 -2.36 -26.09
N CYS A 647 -29.74 -2.83 -25.30
CA CYS A 647 -29.93 -3.96 -24.38
C CYS A 647 -30.94 -3.65 -23.27
N ILE A 648 -30.97 -2.40 -22.78
CA ILE A 648 -31.93 -1.91 -21.78
C ILE A 648 -33.33 -1.85 -22.40
N GLU A 649 -33.46 -1.24 -23.58
CA GLU A 649 -34.73 -1.12 -24.33
C GLU A 649 -35.33 -2.47 -24.68
N SER A 650 -34.49 -3.45 -25.04
CA SER A 650 -34.92 -4.82 -25.38
C SER A 650 -35.42 -5.63 -24.18
N ALA A 651 -35.34 -5.10 -22.96
CA ALA A 651 -35.85 -5.74 -21.74
C ALA A 651 -35.41 -7.21 -21.59
N ARG A 652 -34.12 -7.47 -21.79
CA ARG A 652 -33.51 -8.79 -21.73
C ARG A 652 -33.60 -9.37 -20.31
N ARG A 653 -33.94 -10.65 -20.21
CA ARG A 653 -34.02 -11.38 -18.94
C ARG A 653 -32.60 -11.70 -18.43
N ALA A 654 -32.40 -11.59 -17.12
CA ALA A 654 -31.20 -12.11 -16.47
C ALA A 654 -31.42 -13.54 -15.98
N GLU A 655 -30.43 -14.40 -16.23
CA GLU A 655 -30.42 -15.79 -15.80
C GLU A 655 -29.22 -16.05 -14.89
N PHE A 656 -29.41 -16.92 -13.90
CA PHE A 656 -28.44 -17.21 -12.86
C PHE A 656 -28.33 -18.72 -12.70
N GLU A 657 -27.14 -19.24 -12.92
CA GLU A 657 -26.86 -20.67 -12.83
C GLU A 657 -25.69 -20.89 -11.87
N GLU A 658 -25.71 -22.00 -11.14
CA GLU A 658 -24.58 -22.45 -10.31
C GLU A 658 -24.04 -23.74 -10.90
N PHE A 659 -22.74 -23.77 -11.15
CA PHE A 659 -22.01 -24.92 -11.68
C PHE A 659 -20.95 -25.36 -10.68
N ASP A 660 -20.59 -26.63 -10.68
CA ASP A 660 -19.35 -27.05 -10.04
C ASP A 660 -18.14 -26.48 -10.81
N ILE A 661 -17.03 -26.25 -10.11
CA ILE A 661 -15.85 -25.59 -10.72
C ILE A 661 -15.36 -26.29 -11.99
N ASP A 662 -15.45 -27.63 -12.05
CA ASP A 662 -15.03 -28.41 -13.22
C ASP A 662 -16.04 -28.40 -14.36
N GLU A 663 -17.32 -28.14 -14.08
CA GLU A 663 -18.34 -27.88 -15.10
C GLU A 663 -18.18 -26.48 -15.67
N ALA A 664 -17.99 -25.47 -14.81
CA ALA A 664 -17.76 -24.09 -15.23
C ALA A 664 -16.55 -23.96 -16.17
N ARG A 665 -15.45 -24.68 -15.87
CA ARG A 665 -14.23 -24.72 -16.71
C ARG A 665 -14.46 -25.33 -18.10
N ARG A 666 -15.51 -26.15 -18.28
CA ARG A 666 -15.84 -26.77 -19.57
C ARG A 666 -16.69 -25.86 -20.46
N ILE A 667 -17.25 -24.78 -19.92
CA ILE A 667 -18.02 -23.81 -20.70
C ILE A 667 -17.02 -22.85 -21.38
N PRO A 668 -16.90 -22.85 -22.73
CA PRO A 668 -15.83 -22.13 -23.43
C PRO A 668 -15.74 -20.63 -23.09
N MET A 669 -16.88 -19.97 -22.96
CA MET A 669 -16.96 -18.54 -22.65
C MET A 669 -16.55 -18.19 -21.22
N ILE A 670 -16.67 -19.14 -20.30
CA ILE A 670 -16.29 -18.99 -18.89
C ILE A 670 -14.85 -19.43 -18.67
N ALA A 671 -14.38 -20.43 -19.42
CA ALA A 671 -13.04 -20.99 -19.31
C ALA A 671 -11.95 -19.91 -19.41
N ASP A 672 -12.12 -18.91 -20.28
CA ASP A 672 -11.18 -17.80 -20.42
C ASP A 672 -11.19 -16.84 -19.21
N GLU A 673 -12.34 -16.63 -18.56
CA GLU A 673 -12.41 -15.85 -17.31
C GLU A 673 -11.81 -16.62 -16.13
N MET A 674 -11.94 -17.94 -16.13
CA MET A 674 -11.37 -18.85 -15.11
C MET A 674 -9.86 -19.09 -15.26
N LYS A 675 -9.23 -18.77 -16.41
CA LYS A 675 -7.77 -18.81 -16.58
C LYS A 675 -7.04 -17.74 -15.76
N ALA A 676 -7.73 -16.69 -15.35
CA ALA A 676 -7.22 -15.82 -14.30
C ALA A 676 -7.48 -16.52 -12.96
N ASP A 677 -6.45 -16.80 -12.16
CA ASP A 677 -6.50 -17.51 -10.86
C ASP A 677 -7.31 -16.79 -9.75
N ARG A 678 -8.33 -16.02 -10.13
CA ARG A 678 -9.19 -15.17 -9.29
C ARG A 678 -10.51 -15.82 -8.92
N ILE A 679 -10.93 -16.87 -9.63
CA ILE A 679 -12.19 -17.58 -9.40
C ILE A 679 -11.88 -18.85 -8.60
N VAL A 680 -12.23 -18.81 -7.32
CA VAL A 680 -11.98 -19.88 -6.35
C VAL A 680 -13.28 -20.28 -5.65
N GLY A 681 -13.43 -21.56 -5.32
CA GLY A 681 -14.62 -22.10 -4.67
C GLY A 681 -15.15 -23.36 -5.36
N GLU A 682 -15.89 -24.19 -4.61
CA GLU A 682 -16.42 -25.46 -5.12
C GLU A 682 -17.55 -25.25 -6.13
N ARG A 683 -18.39 -24.23 -5.90
CA ARG A 683 -19.48 -23.84 -6.81
C ARG A 683 -19.32 -22.42 -7.32
N ILE A 684 -19.49 -22.26 -8.63
CA ILE A 684 -19.32 -21.01 -9.36
C ILE A 684 -20.68 -20.51 -9.82
N ARG A 685 -21.03 -19.29 -9.42
CA ARG A 685 -22.23 -18.60 -9.89
C ARG A 685 -21.95 -17.87 -11.20
N VAL A 686 -22.79 -18.12 -12.18
CA VAL A 686 -22.72 -17.57 -13.53
C VAL A 686 -23.94 -16.70 -13.76
N VAL A 687 -23.70 -15.54 -14.37
CA VAL A 687 -24.74 -14.57 -14.72
C VAL A 687 -24.79 -14.42 -16.22
N ARG A 688 -25.99 -14.50 -16.79
CA ARG A 688 -26.27 -14.23 -18.20
C ARG A 688 -27.28 -13.08 -18.31
N LEU A 689 -27.00 -12.09 -19.17
CA LEU A 689 -27.91 -10.95 -19.42
C LEU A 689 -28.47 -11.01 -20.86
N GLY A 690 -29.55 -11.78 -21.04
CA GLY A 690 -30.22 -12.01 -22.32
C GLY A 690 -29.72 -13.23 -23.09
N ASP A 691 -30.24 -13.41 -24.31
CA ASP A 691 -30.03 -14.63 -25.12
C ASP A 691 -28.74 -14.60 -25.95
N ASP A 692 -27.98 -13.51 -25.93
CA ASP A 692 -26.69 -13.44 -26.61
C ASP A 692 -25.71 -14.41 -25.92
N GLU A 693 -25.10 -15.32 -26.70
CA GLU A 693 -24.23 -16.39 -26.18
C GLU A 693 -23.02 -15.87 -25.38
N ASP A 694 -22.65 -14.61 -25.57
CA ASP A 694 -21.40 -14.01 -25.10
C ASP A 694 -21.55 -13.00 -23.92
N CYS A 695 -22.77 -12.67 -23.47
CA CYS A 695 -22.95 -11.82 -22.26
C CYS A 695 -23.10 -12.70 -21.01
N ILE A 696 -22.07 -13.50 -20.77
CA ILE A 696 -21.98 -14.48 -19.68
C ILE A 696 -20.70 -14.22 -18.88
N GLU A 697 -20.83 -14.11 -17.55
CA GLU A 697 -19.68 -13.87 -16.67
C GLU A 697 -19.83 -14.62 -15.34
N CYS A 698 -18.70 -15.01 -14.74
CA CYS A 698 -18.68 -15.52 -13.37
C CYS A 698 -18.84 -14.35 -12.39
N CYS A 699 -20.02 -14.23 -11.76
CA CYS A 699 -20.29 -13.12 -10.85
C CYS A 699 -21.18 -13.52 -9.66
N ALA A 700 -20.68 -13.19 -8.47
CA ALA A 700 -21.38 -13.33 -7.20
C ALA A 700 -22.10 -12.03 -6.78
N GLY A 701 -22.26 -11.07 -7.69
CA GLY A 701 -22.95 -9.81 -7.46
C GLY A 701 -24.48 -9.93 -7.41
N THR A 702 -25.14 -8.88 -6.96
CA THR A 702 -26.58 -8.72 -7.13
C THR A 702 -26.87 -8.01 -8.45
N HIS A 703 -27.80 -8.55 -9.24
CA HIS A 703 -28.13 -8.06 -10.58
C HIS A 703 -29.62 -7.80 -10.75
N VAL A 704 -29.96 -6.91 -11.67
CA VAL A 704 -31.35 -6.78 -12.11
C VAL A 704 -31.82 -8.09 -12.72
N LEU A 705 -33.09 -8.44 -12.52
CA LEU A 705 -33.74 -9.61 -13.14
C LEU A 705 -34.12 -9.34 -14.61
N ASN A 706 -34.16 -8.07 -15.01
CA ASN A 706 -34.43 -7.62 -16.37
C ASN A 706 -33.63 -6.35 -16.67
N THR A 707 -32.98 -6.27 -17.83
CA THR A 707 -32.12 -5.14 -18.20
C THR A 707 -32.89 -3.81 -18.28
N LYS A 708 -34.21 -3.84 -18.52
CA LYS A 708 -35.06 -2.65 -18.47
C LYS A 708 -35.01 -1.95 -17.10
N SER A 709 -34.76 -2.69 -16.03
CA SER A 709 -34.60 -2.11 -14.68
C SER A 709 -33.33 -1.28 -14.52
N ILE A 710 -32.35 -1.36 -15.44
CA ILE A 710 -31.22 -0.40 -15.48
C ILE A 710 -31.72 1.02 -15.79
N GLU A 711 -32.88 1.10 -16.45
CA GLU A 711 -33.62 2.30 -16.87
C GLU A 711 -32.91 3.11 -17.96
N ASP A 712 -31.67 3.54 -17.72
CA ASP A 712 -30.92 4.42 -18.64
C ASP A 712 -29.41 4.28 -18.36
N PHE A 713 -28.56 4.62 -19.33
CA PHE A 713 -27.11 4.50 -19.26
C PHE A 713 -26.39 5.63 -20.01
N ALA A 714 -25.36 6.22 -19.38
CA ALA A 714 -24.52 7.23 -20.03
C ALA A 714 -23.06 7.10 -19.62
N ILE A 715 -22.15 7.13 -20.60
CA ILE A 715 -20.71 7.22 -20.44
C ILE A 715 -20.33 8.70 -20.35
N LEU A 716 -19.82 9.11 -19.19
CA LEU A 716 -19.45 10.50 -18.94
C LEU A 716 -18.03 10.82 -19.39
N ALA A 717 -17.12 9.85 -19.23
CA ALA A 717 -15.72 10.05 -19.55
C ALA A 717 -14.99 8.75 -19.84
N GLU A 718 -13.97 8.86 -20.69
CA GLU A 718 -12.91 7.87 -20.86
C GLU A 718 -11.57 8.53 -20.53
N LYS A 719 -10.69 7.80 -19.83
CA LYS A 719 -9.35 8.25 -19.47
C LYS A 719 -8.31 7.16 -19.77
N SER A 720 -7.22 7.56 -20.41
CA SER A 720 -6.01 6.74 -20.51
C SER A 720 -5.32 6.64 -19.14
N MET A 721 -5.05 5.41 -18.71
CA MET A 721 -4.34 5.09 -17.46
C MET A 721 -2.92 4.54 -17.73
N GLY A 722 -2.52 4.48 -19.00
CA GLY A 722 -1.26 3.91 -19.45
C GLY A 722 -1.30 3.57 -20.94
N ARG A 723 -0.26 2.92 -21.47
CA ARG A 723 -0.19 2.58 -22.91
C ARG A 723 -1.33 1.63 -23.33
N ASN A 724 -1.68 0.68 -22.46
CA ASN A 724 -2.64 -0.39 -22.76
C ASN A 724 -3.78 -0.48 -21.74
N LEU A 725 -4.02 0.57 -20.93
CA LEU A 725 -5.03 0.57 -19.87
C LEU A 725 -5.91 1.81 -20.00
N ARG A 726 -7.22 1.59 -20.00
CA ARG A 726 -8.25 2.61 -20.20
C ARG A 726 -9.28 2.50 -19.09
N ARG A 727 -9.91 3.63 -18.75
CA ARG A 727 -10.91 3.74 -17.68
C ARG A 727 -12.14 4.49 -18.17
N ILE A 728 -13.31 3.89 -18.02
CA ILE A 728 -14.61 4.48 -18.29
C ILE A 728 -15.29 4.87 -16.98
N PHE A 729 -15.91 6.04 -16.98
CA PHE A 729 -16.86 6.47 -15.96
C PHE A 729 -18.24 6.55 -16.59
N ALA A 730 -19.21 5.87 -15.99
CA ALA A 730 -20.59 5.86 -16.47
C ALA A 730 -21.59 5.96 -15.31
N VAL A 731 -22.82 6.32 -15.64
CA VAL A 731 -23.94 6.43 -14.72
C VAL A 731 -25.14 5.67 -15.25
N THR A 732 -26.05 5.27 -14.36
CA THR A 732 -27.28 4.54 -14.71
C THR A 732 -28.52 5.23 -14.13
N GLY A 733 -29.69 4.88 -14.65
CA GLY A 733 -30.98 5.28 -14.09
C GLY A 733 -31.19 6.80 -14.06
N GLU A 734 -31.61 7.33 -12.92
CA GLU A 734 -31.96 8.76 -12.82
C GLU A 734 -30.78 9.69 -13.10
N GLU A 735 -29.56 9.32 -12.74
CA GLU A 735 -28.38 10.13 -13.04
C GLU A 735 -28.09 10.16 -14.55
N ALA A 736 -28.26 9.04 -15.26
CA ALA A 736 -28.17 9.02 -16.71
C ALA A 736 -29.29 9.87 -17.36
N ARG A 737 -30.54 9.76 -16.89
CA ARG A 737 -31.66 10.60 -17.36
C ARG A 737 -31.40 12.10 -17.15
N LYS A 738 -30.77 12.49 -16.04
CA LYS A 738 -30.34 13.88 -15.81
C LYS A 738 -29.33 14.33 -16.86
N CYS A 739 -28.35 13.50 -17.20
CA CYS A 739 -27.38 13.79 -18.26
C CYS A 739 -28.05 13.99 -19.63
N TRP A 740 -29.00 13.13 -20.00
CA TRP A 740 -29.73 13.26 -21.27
C TRP A 740 -30.63 14.49 -21.32
N ARG A 741 -31.43 14.75 -20.26
CA ARG A 741 -32.22 15.99 -20.15
C ARG A 741 -31.36 17.24 -20.22
N TYR A 742 -30.18 17.22 -19.60
CA TYR A 742 -29.23 18.33 -19.68
C TYR A 742 -28.81 18.61 -21.13
N VAL A 743 -28.48 17.55 -21.89
CA VAL A 743 -28.16 17.65 -23.31
C VAL A 743 -29.35 18.18 -24.13
N GLU A 744 -30.56 17.70 -23.90
CA GLU A 744 -31.75 18.16 -24.61
C GLU A 744 -32.02 19.65 -24.36
N ASN A 745 -31.92 20.10 -23.10
CA ASN A 745 -32.04 21.51 -22.74
C ASN A 745 -30.98 22.36 -23.46
N LEU A 746 -29.72 21.89 -23.51
CA LEU A 746 -28.68 22.57 -24.27
C LEU A 746 -29.06 22.69 -25.76
N LYS A 747 -29.60 21.64 -26.38
CA LYS A 747 -29.98 21.69 -27.81
C LYS A 747 -31.04 22.79 -28.07
N GLN A 748 -31.95 23.02 -27.13
CA GLN A 748 -33.05 23.98 -27.25
C GLN A 748 -32.64 25.46 -27.03
N LEU A 749 -31.56 25.75 -26.29
CA LEU A 749 -31.14 27.12 -25.99
C LEU A 749 -30.79 27.93 -27.26
N GLU A 750 -31.34 29.13 -27.44
CA GLU A 750 -31.05 30.00 -28.60
C GLU A 750 -29.56 30.41 -28.68
N ALA A 751 -28.90 30.56 -27.53
CA ALA A 751 -27.48 30.87 -27.43
C ALA A 751 -26.82 30.01 -26.35
N ILE A 752 -25.62 29.49 -26.65
CA ILE A 752 -24.85 28.64 -25.73
C ILE A 752 -23.38 29.03 -25.84
N HIS A 753 -22.76 29.41 -24.72
CA HIS A 753 -21.31 29.60 -24.66
C HIS A 753 -20.64 28.34 -24.16
N LYS A 754 -19.48 28.01 -24.75
CA LYS A 754 -18.72 26.79 -24.41
C LYS A 754 -18.37 26.68 -22.91
N ASN A 755 -18.18 27.82 -22.25
CA ASN A 755 -17.80 27.90 -20.84
C ASN A 755 -18.98 27.68 -19.88
N ASP A 756 -20.22 27.80 -20.36
CA ASP A 756 -21.43 27.63 -19.55
C ASP A 756 -21.93 26.17 -19.56
N ILE A 757 -21.28 25.31 -20.35
CA ILE A 757 -21.58 23.89 -20.46
C ILE A 757 -20.80 23.13 -19.40
N ASP A 758 -21.50 22.40 -18.55
CA ASP A 758 -20.88 21.40 -17.67
C ASP A 758 -20.60 20.11 -18.44
N TRP A 759 -19.42 20.07 -19.05
CA TRP A 759 -18.96 18.91 -19.83
C TRP A 759 -18.81 17.62 -19.02
N ARG A 760 -18.85 17.69 -17.68
CA ARG A 760 -18.72 16.50 -16.81
C ARG A 760 -19.98 15.62 -16.84
N ILE A 761 -21.12 16.20 -17.19
CA ILE A 761 -22.43 15.52 -17.23
C ILE A 761 -22.97 15.36 -18.65
N VAL A 762 -22.19 15.69 -19.68
CA VAL A 762 -22.54 15.47 -21.08
C VAL A 762 -22.10 14.07 -21.48
N PRO A 763 -23.02 13.16 -21.89
CA PRO A 763 -22.67 11.84 -22.41
C PRO A 763 -21.69 11.95 -23.58
N ILE A 764 -20.74 11.02 -23.65
CA ILE A 764 -19.63 11.09 -24.60
C ILE A 764 -20.11 11.05 -26.05
N SER A 765 -21.20 10.34 -26.33
CA SER A 765 -21.83 10.27 -27.65
C SER A 765 -22.37 11.62 -28.13
N GLN A 766 -22.75 12.50 -27.21
CA GLN A 766 -23.35 13.81 -27.50
C GLN A 766 -22.31 14.93 -27.59
N MET A 767 -21.09 14.71 -27.10
CA MET A 767 -20.08 15.76 -27.04
C MET A 767 -19.74 16.37 -28.40
N ALA A 768 -19.66 15.56 -29.47
CA ALA A 768 -19.36 16.04 -30.81
C ALA A 768 -20.49 16.91 -31.37
N GLU A 769 -21.74 16.50 -31.17
CA GLU A 769 -22.92 17.23 -31.61
C GLU A 769 -23.06 18.56 -30.87
N ILE A 770 -22.94 18.57 -29.54
CA ILE A 770 -22.99 19.80 -28.74
C ILE A 770 -21.86 20.76 -29.15
N ASN A 771 -20.64 20.27 -29.40
CA ASN A 771 -19.57 21.11 -29.92
C ASN A 771 -19.90 21.71 -31.30
N SER A 772 -20.59 20.97 -32.18
CA SER A 772 -21.05 21.47 -33.47
C SER A 772 -22.12 22.55 -33.32
N ILE A 773 -23.09 22.34 -32.43
CA ILE A 773 -24.16 23.31 -32.13
C ILE A 773 -23.58 24.62 -31.58
N VAL A 774 -22.64 24.54 -30.64
CA VAL A 774 -21.93 25.72 -30.09
C VAL A 774 -21.20 26.48 -31.20
N LYS A 775 -20.52 25.78 -32.12
CA LYS A 775 -19.83 26.41 -33.26
C LYS A 775 -20.80 27.08 -34.24
N ARG A 776 -21.93 26.45 -34.55
CA ARG A 776 -22.96 27.00 -35.47
C ARG A 776 -23.63 28.24 -34.88
N LYS A 777 -24.07 28.18 -33.62
CA LYS A 777 -24.72 29.30 -32.93
C LYS A 777 -23.77 30.48 -32.69
N LYS A 778 -22.46 30.23 -32.57
CA LYS A 778 -21.44 31.29 -32.55
C LYS A 778 -21.30 32.01 -33.91
N LYS A 779 -21.37 31.29 -35.03
CA LYS A 779 -21.31 31.85 -36.39
C LYS A 779 -22.55 32.65 -36.80
N MET A 780 -23.70 32.42 -36.17
CA MET A 780 -24.93 33.19 -36.44
C MET A 780 -24.97 34.54 -35.71
N LYS A 781 -24.11 34.75 -34.71
CA LYS A 781 -23.99 36.02 -33.95
C LYS A 781 -22.80 36.89 -34.40
N SER A 782 -21.91 36.35 -35.24
CA SER A 782 -20.86 37.10 -35.96
C SER A 782 -21.35 37.45 -37.34
#